data_AF-A0A2Z3V7N4-F1
#
_entry.id   AF-A0A2Z3V7N4-F1
#
_cell.length_a   1.000
_cell.length_b   1.000
_cell.length_c   1.000
_cell.angle_alpha   90.00
_cell.angle_beta   90.00
_cell.angle_gamma   90.00
#
_symmetry.space_group_name_H-M   'P 1'
#
loop_
_entity.id
_entity.type
_entity.pdbx_description
1 polymer ?
#
loop_
_entity_poly.entity_id
_entity_poly.type
_entity_poly.pdbx_seq_one_letter_code
_entity_poly.pdbx_strand_id
1 'polypeptide(L)'
;MRRAANSSRVRRFAVVLALPLAIAVSTLPVLADPGPPPVSDVAPDRLPATDQNGVALIRIVVPDQADVDRLADMGVDLAEYKKPVDDGLEVHAILSPQEADRLRDQGFDLRGVISDESDFAANKVERGQALAREAVAEAETDKLTVLRAEWFTSTDNQRFLSVEVKSSATDAQTVLTATWDSGKNTAPDSGGTATMSRFTDAGQYMYHRFTSPLAIDQEPAKVTITSSRGGSVTAEAAKWLGAPRKAPRPHYVSDFVDHYMDATEVTDRIVGLAAEFPATAEIVDLPYKTNGYRRLAQAQFGTGSAAIVYLSSKAYGSEGGNDVTAALVNPNAADSPLSVGVNGKNIVVNLATNATGAITSTAKQVVDAVNASPAASTLVTASTYRGNAGAGVVVAAPTTRLTDFLKAPASVSRAPFQMKALRIGKHRDGSKVGVFLYCQEHAREWVTPLTCVETAERLLRNYAQDKATKKLVDNLDIFLLPTANPDGSHYSMYDYNMQRKNLTNHCAATAADPANRNAWGVDLNRNFSVGSLFDGYSGASATCTGETYAGPGELSEPESRNEVWLTQQYPNIKFAMNTHSYGGYFMWPPGAYKSAGRELLPRVDYGTENYFWEASDHILSAVQDYRGTAIWPGRTGPVPDVLYSAAGNSADEHWFNRGIIGWDFEVGADLYNPVTKRFTAVGFQPPFSEGHEEAMEFTNGQIAILEVARAFTEDRDLPESKLKVTAKNAGSSAFTFRTDEPANVYYTLDGSRPTLNSPKLVSANMREGAQQITVDKTTEVSWFSVDIAGNVENGYQPDGSGQNYKKETVEVKAVPVTTATTAPAEPASGWFTGPVSVTLSAAPGERKIDRTEYQLDGGAWTKYTAPIAVTGNGSHTLAYRSVDSANNVEAAKTLTVKVDTTAPVTTAAVGTAVNGGVPVTLSATDETSGVAGTEHSLDGGAWTPSAGTVTVSGQGEHELRFRSTDKAGNVEEIKAVTVPVAPEIAMTVTAQARCVDTSAYVAVTAVNDASVPVNVTLSTLYGSRTVADVTPGKQAYQSFNARTGQLAAGTVNVTGAATIGDRQVTSSYDAAHPAISCV
;
A
#
# COMPACT_ATOMS: atom_id res chain seq x y z
N MET A 1 -22.13 -53.61 21.08
CA MET A 1 -21.73 -54.70 22.01
C MET A 1 -20.59 -55.52 21.39
N ARG A 2 -19.60 -55.95 22.20
CA ARG A 2 -18.66 -57.10 22.03
C ARG A 2 -17.92 -57.35 20.68
N ARG A 3 -16.64 -56.97 20.66
CA ARG A 3 -15.39 -57.81 20.57
C ARG A 3 -15.10 -58.80 19.41
N ALA A 4 -13.86 -58.64 18.86
CA ALA A 4 -12.77 -59.64 18.69
C ALA A 4 -12.83 -60.72 17.57
N ALA A 5 -11.73 -61.34 17.07
CA ALA A 5 -10.28 -61.03 16.98
C ALA A 5 -9.49 -62.18 16.24
N ASN A 6 -8.25 -61.93 15.80
CA ASN A 6 -7.09 -62.89 15.68
C ASN A 6 -7.14 -64.09 14.67
N SER A 7 -6.04 -64.72 14.18
CA SER A 7 -4.57 -64.44 14.13
C SER A 7 -3.77 -65.54 13.36
N SER A 8 -2.42 -65.40 13.25
CA SER A 8 -1.38 -66.48 13.14
C SER A 8 -0.90 -66.94 11.72
N ARG A 9 0.32 -67.49 11.43
CA ARG A 9 1.66 -67.60 12.13
C ARG A 9 2.78 -68.27 11.22
N VAL A 10 4.09 -68.04 11.54
CA VAL A 10 5.23 -69.04 11.67
C VAL A 10 6.33 -69.36 10.55
N ARG A 11 7.61 -69.05 10.93
CA ARG A 11 8.98 -69.73 10.85
C ARG A 11 9.83 -70.08 9.58
N ARG A 12 11.03 -69.45 9.52
CA ARG A 12 12.47 -69.92 9.64
C ARG A 12 13.03 -71.25 9.03
N PHE A 13 14.27 -71.18 8.48
CA PHE A 13 15.48 -72.01 8.81
C PHE A 13 16.83 -71.33 8.39
N ALA A 14 18.03 -71.94 8.60
CA ALA A 14 19.37 -71.27 8.72
C ALA A 14 20.62 -72.08 8.22
N VAL A 15 21.89 -71.65 8.53
CA VAL A 15 23.26 -72.32 8.53
C VAL A 15 24.32 -71.83 7.47
N VAL A 16 25.68 -71.78 7.61
CA VAL A 16 26.68 -71.37 8.67
C VAL A 16 28.19 -71.37 8.16
N LEU A 17 29.16 -70.69 8.83
CA LEU A 17 30.69 -70.82 8.83
C LEU A 17 31.53 -70.32 7.60
N ALA A 18 32.82 -69.88 7.65
CA ALA A 18 33.93 -69.80 8.67
C ALA A 18 34.99 -68.65 8.44
N LEU A 19 36.02 -68.53 9.33
CA LEU A 19 37.14 -67.53 9.48
C LEU A 19 38.57 -68.17 9.19
N PRO A 20 39.81 -67.65 9.53
CA PRO A 20 40.34 -66.33 10.06
C PRO A 20 41.73 -65.82 9.49
N LEU A 21 42.22 -64.62 9.91
CA LEU A 21 43.59 -64.21 10.44
C LEU A 21 43.75 -62.65 10.38
N ALA A 22 43.88 -61.87 11.48
CA ALA A 22 45.09 -61.51 12.29
C ALA A 22 46.04 -60.46 11.61
N ILE A 23 46.76 -59.49 12.24
CA ILE A 23 47.27 -59.23 13.62
C ILE A 23 47.36 -57.70 13.97
N ALA A 24 47.09 -57.35 15.26
CA ALA A 24 47.55 -56.28 16.22
C ALA A 24 48.49 -55.07 15.85
N VAL A 25 48.73 -54.00 16.67
CA VAL A 25 48.72 -53.77 18.16
C VAL A 25 48.49 -52.26 18.57
N SER A 26 48.01 -52.02 19.81
CA SER A 26 48.18 -50.81 20.71
C SER A 26 47.50 -49.45 20.39
N THR A 27 46.98 -48.66 21.35
CA THR A 27 46.78 -48.82 22.83
C THR A 27 45.62 -47.96 23.37
N LEU A 28 44.88 -48.49 24.36
CA LEU A 28 43.84 -47.84 25.20
C LEU A 28 44.50 -46.97 26.32
N PRO A 29 43.81 -46.01 27.01
CA PRO A 29 42.79 -46.30 28.06
C PRO A 29 41.68 -45.18 28.24
N VAL A 30 40.55 -45.26 29.00
CA VAL A 30 39.88 -46.31 29.80
C VAL A 30 38.47 -45.84 30.28
N LEU A 31 37.48 -46.77 30.32
CA LEU A 31 36.24 -46.87 31.15
C LEU A 31 35.25 -45.66 31.25
N ALA A 32 33.92 -45.83 31.49
CA ALA A 32 33.18 -46.99 32.00
C ALA A 32 31.74 -47.12 31.43
N ASP A 33 31.24 -48.36 31.43
CA ASP A 33 29.83 -48.84 31.40
C ASP A 33 29.62 -49.57 32.78
N PRO A 34 28.43 -50.01 33.28
CA PRO A 34 27.15 -50.26 32.59
C PRO A 34 25.82 -49.93 33.33
N GLY A 35 24.70 -49.97 32.59
CA GLY A 35 23.33 -49.97 33.15
C GLY A 35 22.21 -50.11 32.09
N PRO A 36 21.29 -51.10 32.13
CA PRO A 36 20.46 -51.47 30.96
C PRO A 36 18.95 -51.11 31.10
N PRO A 37 18.12 -51.43 30.07
CA PRO A 37 17.64 -50.56 28.99
C PRO A 37 16.25 -49.93 29.31
N PRO A 38 15.61 -49.19 28.38
CA PRO A 38 14.47 -49.81 27.67
C PRO A 38 14.11 -49.31 26.25
N VAL A 39 13.25 -50.10 25.58
CA VAL A 39 12.34 -49.86 24.42
C VAL A 39 12.87 -49.58 22.99
N SER A 40 12.54 -50.55 22.12
CA SER A 40 12.19 -50.50 20.68
C SER A 40 13.02 -49.73 19.65
N ASP A 41 13.51 -50.51 18.68
CA ASP A 41 13.68 -50.22 17.25
C ASP A 41 13.00 -48.93 16.75
N VAL A 42 13.78 -47.85 16.69
CA VAL A 42 13.46 -46.66 15.90
C VAL A 42 13.93 -46.92 14.47
N ALA A 43 13.01 -46.82 13.50
CA ALA A 43 13.37 -46.81 12.09
C ALA A 43 14.24 -45.57 11.80
N PRO A 44 15.28 -45.66 10.95
CA PRO A 44 16.22 -44.57 10.76
C PRO A 44 15.51 -43.28 10.33
N ASP A 45 15.88 -42.18 10.97
CA ASP A 45 15.32 -40.85 10.69
C ASP A 45 15.35 -40.55 9.19
N ARG A 46 14.22 -40.02 8.69
CA ARG A 46 14.20 -39.43 7.36
C ARG A 46 15.09 -38.19 7.38
N LEU A 47 16.28 -38.31 6.81
CA LEU A 47 17.00 -37.14 6.29
C LEU A 47 16.06 -36.38 5.35
N PRO A 48 15.98 -35.04 5.45
CA PRO A 48 15.18 -34.24 4.53
C PRO A 48 15.74 -34.39 3.11
N ALA A 49 14.86 -34.66 2.15
CA ALA A 49 15.20 -34.69 0.73
C ALA A 49 15.34 -33.24 0.20
N THR A 50 16.44 -32.57 0.55
CA THR A 50 16.74 -31.19 0.17
C THR A 50 18.18 -31.01 -0.31
N ASP A 51 18.64 -31.91 -1.17
CA ASP A 51 19.93 -31.83 -1.88
C ASP A 51 19.77 -31.65 -3.40
N GLN A 52 18.99 -30.63 -3.79
CA GLN A 52 19.39 -29.71 -4.86
C GLN A 52 19.23 -28.24 -4.41
N ASN A 53 20.31 -27.47 -4.50
CA ASN A 53 20.44 -26.01 -4.34
C ASN A 53 20.16 -25.35 -2.97
N GLY A 54 19.56 -26.03 -1.98
CA GLY A 54 19.60 -25.58 -0.59
C GLY A 54 18.92 -24.23 -0.30
N VAL A 55 17.79 -23.95 -0.97
CA VAL A 55 16.83 -22.91 -0.54
C VAL A 55 15.65 -23.59 0.17
N ALA A 56 15.01 -22.90 1.11
CA ALA A 56 13.85 -23.44 1.83
C ALA A 56 12.74 -22.39 1.94
N LEU A 57 11.49 -22.85 2.09
CA LEU A 57 10.37 -21.99 2.49
C LEU A 57 10.49 -21.71 4.00
N ILE A 58 10.79 -20.46 4.34
CA ILE A 58 11.02 -19.95 5.70
C ILE A 58 9.89 -18.99 6.06
N ARG A 59 9.48 -18.99 7.33
CA ARG A 59 8.46 -18.10 7.86
C ARG A 59 9.12 -16.81 8.35
N ILE A 60 8.73 -15.65 7.80
CA ILE A 60 9.15 -14.34 8.31
C ILE A 60 7.94 -13.68 8.96
N VAL A 61 8.10 -13.14 10.16
CA VAL A 61 7.12 -12.20 10.74
C VAL A 61 7.65 -10.78 10.58
N VAL A 62 6.86 -9.92 9.95
CA VAL A 62 7.17 -8.50 9.78
C VAL A 62 6.13 -7.59 10.42
N PRO A 63 6.49 -6.42 10.96
CA PRO A 63 5.54 -5.53 11.65
C PRO A 63 4.33 -5.10 10.82
N ASP A 64 4.54 -4.71 9.55
CA ASP A 64 3.49 -4.19 8.68
C ASP A 64 3.77 -4.44 7.18
N GLN A 65 2.89 -3.92 6.31
CA GLN A 65 3.00 -4.07 4.85
C GLN A 65 4.20 -3.32 4.26
N ALA A 66 4.68 -2.23 4.87
CA ALA A 66 5.87 -1.54 4.37
C ALA A 66 7.13 -2.40 4.57
N ASP A 67 7.15 -3.27 5.59
CA ASP A 67 8.19 -4.30 5.73
C ASP A 67 8.02 -5.51 4.79
N VAL A 68 6.78 -5.85 4.39
CA VAL A 68 6.54 -6.81 3.28
C VAL A 68 7.04 -6.24 1.95
N ASP A 69 6.71 -4.98 1.66
CA ASP A 69 7.18 -4.25 0.48
C ASP A 69 8.71 -4.11 0.51
N ARG A 70 9.30 -3.83 1.68
CA ARG A 70 10.77 -3.79 1.89
C ARG A 70 11.43 -5.14 1.60
N LEU A 71 10.83 -6.26 2.01
CA LEU A 71 11.33 -7.61 1.66
C LEU A 71 11.29 -7.82 0.14
N ALA A 72 10.18 -7.47 -0.52
CA ALA A 72 10.05 -7.58 -1.98
C ALA A 72 11.05 -6.68 -2.74
N ASP A 73 11.24 -5.43 -2.30
CA ASP A 73 12.24 -4.49 -2.84
C ASP A 73 13.67 -4.96 -2.63
N MET A 74 13.93 -5.68 -1.53
CA MET A 74 15.21 -6.35 -1.26
C MET A 74 15.41 -7.63 -2.09
N GLY A 75 14.43 -8.02 -2.91
CA GLY A 75 14.49 -9.20 -3.77
C GLY A 75 14.24 -10.52 -3.05
N VAL A 76 13.55 -10.49 -1.90
CA VAL A 76 13.13 -11.71 -1.20
C VAL A 76 11.94 -12.34 -1.91
N ASP A 77 12.04 -13.63 -2.25
CA ASP A 77 10.97 -14.39 -2.89
C ASP A 77 9.85 -14.69 -1.89
N LEU A 78 8.83 -13.83 -1.87
CA LEU A 78 7.65 -14.03 -1.05
C LEU A 78 6.64 -14.93 -1.78
N ALA A 79 6.12 -15.92 -1.05
CA ALA A 79 4.91 -16.64 -1.44
C ALA A 79 3.69 -15.73 -1.32
N GLU A 80 2.60 -16.04 -2.05
CA GLU A 80 1.31 -15.35 -1.93
C GLU A 80 0.51 -15.80 -0.70
N TYR A 81 1.25 -16.11 0.37
CA TYR A 81 0.75 -16.50 1.66
C TYR A 81 1.07 -15.37 2.66
N LYS A 82 0.02 -14.69 3.13
CA LYS A 82 0.08 -13.62 4.14
C LYS A 82 -0.94 -13.90 5.22
N LYS A 83 -0.47 -14.13 6.45
CA LYS A 83 -1.28 -14.45 7.62
C LYS A 83 -1.02 -13.43 8.73
N PRO A 84 -2.02 -12.68 9.21
CA PRO A 84 -1.84 -11.83 10.38
C PRO A 84 -1.49 -12.67 11.60
N VAL A 85 -0.51 -12.24 12.38
CA VAL A 85 -0.10 -12.82 13.65
C VAL A 85 -0.05 -11.72 14.71
N ASP A 86 0.08 -12.09 15.98
CA ASP A 86 -0.15 -11.15 17.09
C ASP A 86 0.80 -9.93 17.09
N ASP A 87 1.98 -10.04 16.46
CA ASP A 87 3.00 -8.99 16.32
C ASP A 87 3.23 -8.51 14.86
N GLY A 88 2.29 -8.79 13.94
CA GLY A 88 2.36 -8.27 12.56
C GLY A 88 1.82 -9.22 11.49
N LEU A 89 2.59 -9.39 10.41
CA LEU A 89 2.26 -10.19 9.23
C LEU A 89 3.28 -11.33 9.08
N GLU A 90 2.80 -12.56 9.17
CA GLU A 90 3.49 -13.77 8.75
C GLU A 90 3.44 -13.85 7.22
N VAL A 91 4.60 -13.75 6.58
CA VAL A 91 4.79 -14.06 5.16
C VAL A 91 5.71 -15.28 5.05
N HIS A 92 5.47 -16.11 4.03
CA HIS A 92 6.42 -17.17 3.70
C HIS A 92 7.39 -16.68 2.64
N ALA A 93 8.69 -16.89 2.86
CA ALA A 93 9.77 -16.44 2.00
C ALA A 93 10.68 -17.62 1.61
N ILE A 94 11.09 -17.69 0.35
CA ILE A 94 12.03 -18.70 -0.14
C ILE A 94 13.43 -18.11 -0.06
N LEU A 95 14.27 -18.74 0.76
CA LEU A 95 15.58 -18.20 1.13
C LEU A 95 16.65 -19.28 1.09
N SER A 96 17.84 -18.95 0.58
CA SER A 96 19.05 -19.69 0.91
C SER A 96 19.50 -19.37 2.34
N PRO A 97 20.32 -20.23 2.99
CA PRO A 97 20.95 -19.92 4.27
C PRO A 97 21.67 -18.56 4.29
N GLN A 98 22.29 -18.16 3.16
CA GLN A 98 23.04 -16.90 3.05
C GLN A 98 22.13 -15.67 2.95
N GLU A 99 20.90 -15.82 2.46
CA GLU A 99 19.91 -14.75 2.46
C GLU A 99 19.18 -14.68 3.81
N ALA A 100 18.86 -15.83 4.41
CA ALA A 100 18.33 -15.90 5.77
C ALA A 100 19.27 -15.24 6.79
N ASP A 101 20.58 -15.50 6.73
CA ASP A 101 21.54 -14.88 7.64
C ASP A 101 21.69 -13.36 7.39
N ARG A 102 21.66 -12.90 6.13
CA ARG A 102 21.62 -11.45 5.83
C ARG A 102 20.37 -10.75 6.37
N LEU A 103 19.21 -11.40 6.30
CA LEU A 103 17.97 -10.85 6.83
C LEU A 103 17.98 -10.80 8.37
N ARG A 104 18.59 -11.79 9.05
CA ARG A 104 18.86 -11.73 10.50
C ARG A 104 19.77 -10.56 10.86
N ASP A 105 20.87 -10.38 10.13
CA ASP A 105 21.81 -9.25 10.31
C ASP A 105 21.13 -7.88 10.09
N GLN A 106 20.02 -7.85 9.35
CA GLN A 106 19.19 -6.66 9.09
C GLN A 106 17.96 -6.54 10.00
N GLY A 107 17.85 -7.38 11.03
CA GLY A 107 16.85 -7.30 12.09
C GLY A 107 15.50 -7.97 11.80
N PHE A 108 15.39 -8.77 10.74
CA PHE A 108 14.17 -9.53 10.45
C PHE A 108 14.07 -10.81 11.30
N ASP A 109 12.86 -11.13 11.75
CA ASP A 109 12.58 -12.32 12.56
C ASP A 109 12.25 -13.53 11.67
N LEU A 110 13.25 -14.40 11.46
CA LEU A 110 13.13 -15.61 10.64
C LEU A 110 12.89 -16.84 11.51
N ARG A 111 11.61 -17.22 11.60
CA ARG A 111 11.14 -18.46 12.23
C ARG A 111 11.37 -19.61 11.25
N GLY A 112 12.05 -20.66 11.72
CA GLY A 112 12.63 -21.70 10.85
C GLY A 112 11.65 -22.52 10.00
N VAL A 113 12.23 -23.35 9.12
CA VAL A 113 11.57 -24.31 8.22
C VAL A 113 10.41 -25.04 8.91
N ILE A 114 9.29 -25.19 8.19
CA ILE A 114 7.97 -25.69 8.63
C ILE A 114 7.99 -26.64 9.86
N SER A 115 7.83 -26.02 11.05
CA SER A 115 7.64 -26.62 12.41
C SER A 115 8.89 -27.32 13.03
N ASP A 116 9.21 -27.21 14.33
CA ASP A 116 8.40 -26.86 15.52
C ASP A 116 9.23 -26.27 16.71
N GLU A 117 8.50 -25.83 17.75
CA GLU A 117 8.78 -25.99 19.20
C GLU A 117 9.66 -25.00 20.01
N SER A 118 9.51 -23.67 19.84
CA SER A 118 9.95 -22.69 20.87
C SER A 118 8.92 -21.63 21.31
N ASP A 119 7.96 -21.27 20.47
CA ASP A 119 7.28 -19.96 20.61
C ASP A 119 6.02 -19.98 21.48
N PHE A 120 5.52 -21.16 21.84
CA PHE A 120 4.31 -21.27 22.68
C PHE A 120 4.56 -20.94 24.16
N ALA A 121 5.83 -20.97 24.61
CA ALA A 121 6.21 -20.68 26.00
C ALA A 121 6.47 -19.18 26.25
N ALA A 122 7.01 -18.46 25.25
CA ALA A 122 7.35 -17.03 25.38
C ALA A 122 6.09 -16.16 25.52
N ASN A 123 5.10 -16.37 24.65
CA ASN A 123 3.89 -15.55 24.53
C ASN A 123 2.95 -15.61 25.76
N LYS A 124 3.26 -16.44 26.76
CA LYS A 124 2.51 -16.56 28.01
C LYS A 124 3.06 -15.70 29.15
N VAL A 125 4.32 -15.27 29.08
CA VAL A 125 4.98 -14.47 30.13
C VAL A 125 4.77 -12.98 29.90
N GLU A 126 4.87 -12.52 28.66
CA GLU A 126 4.72 -11.10 28.29
C GLU A 126 3.27 -10.62 28.40
N ARG A 127 2.31 -11.49 28.08
CA ARG A 127 0.85 -11.28 28.25
C ARG A 127 0.43 -11.00 29.70
N GLY A 128 1.27 -11.32 30.69
CA GLY A 128 1.04 -11.00 32.10
C GLY A 128 1.37 -9.55 32.50
N GLN A 129 2.13 -8.81 31.69
CA GLN A 129 2.66 -7.49 32.04
C GLN A 129 1.96 -6.32 31.31
N ALA A 130 1.28 -6.59 30.19
CA ALA A 130 0.48 -5.58 29.48
C ALA A 130 -0.83 -5.19 30.21
N LEU A 131 -1.39 -6.08 31.03
CA LEU A 131 -2.67 -5.87 31.74
C LEU A 131 -2.59 -4.91 32.96
N ALA A 132 -1.48 -4.20 33.15
CA ALA A 132 -1.18 -3.46 34.38
C ALA A 132 -0.88 -1.96 34.18
N ARG A 133 -1.26 -1.34 33.04
CA ARG A 133 -1.10 0.11 32.83
C ARG A 133 -2.36 0.80 32.31
N GLU A 134 -2.82 1.73 33.15
CA GLU A 134 -3.51 3.00 32.83
C GLU A 134 -4.93 2.97 32.22
N ALA A 135 -5.89 2.99 33.14
CA ALA A 135 -6.96 3.98 33.26
C ALA A 135 -7.29 4.87 32.03
N VAL A 136 -8.40 4.51 31.37
CA VAL A 136 -9.50 5.39 30.92
C VAL A 136 -9.15 6.86 30.69
N ALA A 137 -8.88 7.21 29.43
CA ALA A 137 -9.40 8.47 28.88
C ALA A 137 -10.89 8.30 28.56
N GLU A 138 -11.70 9.34 28.78
CA GLU A 138 -13.13 9.35 28.43
C GLU A 138 -13.31 9.30 26.90
N ALA A 139 -13.42 8.09 26.35
CA ALA A 139 -13.88 7.85 24.99
C ALA A 139 -15.35 7.38 25.02
N GLU A 140 -16.10 7.64 23.94
CA GLU A 140 -17.40 6.99 23.76
C GLU A 140 -17.24 5.47 23.83
N THR A 141 -18.22 4.77 24.40
CA THR A 141 -18.26 3.31 24.43
C THR A 141 -18.07 2.73 23.03
N ASP A 142 -17.12 1.81 22.88
CA ASP A 142 -16.71 1.25 21.59
C ASP A 142 -17.88 0.55 20.89
N LYS A 143 -18.18 1.04 19.69
CA LYS A 143 -19.22 0.52 18.80
C LYS A 143 -18.63 -0.63 17.98
N LEU A 144 -19.06 -1.84 18.30
CA LEU A 144 -18.65 -3.06 17.61
C LEU A 144 -19.62 -3.43 16.50
N THR A 145 -19.10 -3.61 15.28
CA THR A 145 -19.85 -4.05 14.10
C THR A 145 -19.38 -5.45 13.71
N VAL A 146 -20.25 -6.45 13.84
CA VAL A 146 -19.94 -7.81 13.38
C VAL A 146 -20.01 -7.84 11.86
N LEU A 147 -18.89 -8.19 11.23
CA LEU A 147 -18.79 -8.37 9.78
C LEU A 147 -19.17 -9.82 9.43
N ARG A 148 -18.62 -10.79 10.17
CA ARG A 148 -18.87 -12.23 9.99
C ARG A 148 -18.86 -12.97 11.33
N ALA A 149 -19.71 -13.98 11.46
CA ALA A 149 -19.71 -14.93 12.58
C ALA A 149 -20.24 -16.27 12.07
N GLU A 150 -19.33 -17.20 11.79
CA GLU A 150 -19.63 -18.42 11.01
C GLU A 150 -18.91 -19.65 11.56
N TRP A 151 -19.54 -20.81 11.46
CA TRP A 151 -18.92 -22.10 11.73
C TRP A 151 -18.96 -23.01 10.51
N PHE A 152 -17.97 -23.89 10.36
CA PHE A 152 -17.90 -24.85 9.24
C PHE A 152 -17.27 -26.17 9.67
N THR A 153 -17.43 -27.19 8.84
CA THR A 153 -16.69 -28.46 8.90
C THR A 153 -15.56 -28.45 7.87
N SER A 154 -14.39 -28.98 8.19
CA SER A 154 -13.35 -29.31 7.22
C SER A 154 -13.14 -30.83 7.10
N THR A 155 -12.01 -31.26 6.57
CA THR A 155 -11.52 -32.65 6.56
C THR A 155 -11.75 -33.37 7.90
N ASP A 156 -11.99 -34.68 7.85
CA ASP A 156 -12.39 -35.53 8.98
C ASP A 156 -13.66 -35.08 9.75
N ASN A 157 -14.48 -34.20 9.17
CA ASN A 157 -15.62 -33.51 9.81
C ASN A 157 -15.23 -32.66 11.03
N GLN A 158 -13.96 -32.23 11.14
CA GLN A 158 -13.55 -31.33 12.21
C GLN A 158 -14.27 -29.98 12.07
N ARG A 159 -14.90 -29.50 13.15
CA ARG A 159 -15.60 -28.20 13.17
C ARG A 159 -14.68 -27.05 13.55
N PHE A 160 -14.94 -25.88 12.98
CA PHE A 160 -14.24 -24.63 13.22
C PHE A 160 -15.19 -23.43 13.35
N LEU A 161 -14.76 -22.39 14.07
CA LEU A 161 -15.40 -21.08 14.21
C LEU A 161 -14.52 -19.99 13.58
N SER A 162 -15.13 -19.10 12.80
CA SER A 162 -14.52 -17.90 12.23
C SER A 162 -15.36 -16.66 12.56
N VAL A 163 -14.72 -15.58 12.98
CA VAL A 163 -15.38 -14.35 13.44
C VAL A 163 -14.57 -13.14 12.99
N GLU A 164 -15.25 -12.14 12.43
CA GLU A 164 -14.68 -10.86 11.98
C GLU A 164 -15.50 -9.71 12.56
N VAL A 165 -14.88 -8.78 13.29
CA VAL A 165 -15.55 -7.66 13.96
C VAL A 165 -14.74 -6.37 13.82
N LYS A 166 -15.40 -5.30 13.37
CA LYS A 166 -14.84 -3.95 13.32
C LYS A 166 -15.12 -3.22 14.64
N SER A 167 -14.10 -2.57 15.18
CA SER A 167 -14.18 -1.69 16.35
C SER A 167 -14.10 -0.22 15.91
N SER A 168 -14.79 0.66 16.64
CA SER A 168 -14.65 2.11 16.49
C SER A 168 -13.39 2.65 17.17
N ALA A 169 -12.89 1.96 18.19
CA ALA A 169 -11.60 2.23 18.84
C ALA A 169 -10.46 1.54 18.07
N THR A 170 -10.09 2.11 16.92
CA THR A 170 -9.14 1.53 15.94
C THR A 170 -7.67 1.49 16.39
N ASP A 171 -7.37 1.99 17.59
CA ASP A 171 -6.02 2.03 18.16
C ASP A 171 -5.50 0.63 18.55
N ALA A 172 -4.18 0.50 18.64
CA ALA A 172 -3.52 -0.79 18.88
C ALA A 172 -3.70 -1.35 20.32
N GLN A 173 -4.29 -0.59 21.26
CA GLN A 173 -4.54 -1.04 22.64
C GLN A 173 -5.96 -1.61 22.83
N THR A 174 -6.82 -1.52 21.82
CA THR A 174 -8.15 -2.14 21.85
C THR A 174 -8.03 -3.65 21.71
N VAL A 175 -8.55 -4.38 22.71
CA VAL A 175 -8.56 -5.84 22.75
C VAL A 175 -10.01 -6.30 22.64
N LEU A 176 -10.31 -7.08 21.60
CA LEU A 176 -11.62 -7.73 21.47
C LEU A 176 -11.56 -9.19 21.94
N THR A 177 -12.57 -9.62 22.69
CA THR A 177 -12.73 -11.01 23.14
C THR A 177 -14.05 -11.55 22.64
N ALA A 178 -14.00 -12.69 21.96
CA ALA A 178 -15.17 -13.46 21.56
C ALA A 178 -15.48 -14.57 22.58
N THR A 179 -16.77 -14.79 22.84
CA THR A 179 -17.32 -15.93 23.58
C THR A 179 -18.43 -16.54 22.72
N TRP A 180 -18.59 -17.86 22.76
CA TRP A 180 -19.66 -18.54 22.01
C TRP A 180 -20.35 -19.62 22.82
N ASP A 181 -21.61 -19.85 22.48
CA ASP A 181 -22.43 -20.88 23.12
C ASP A 181 -22.10 -22.29 22.55
N SER A 182 -22.45 -23.34 23.30
CA SER A 182 -22.29 -24.74 22.87
C SER A 182 -23.51 -25.25 22.11
N GLY A 183 -24.26 -24.32 21.50
CA GLY A 183 -25.51 -24.57 20.80
C GLY A 183 -26.71 -23.86 21.41
N LYS A 184 -27.84 -23.94 20.70
CA LYS A 184 -29.04 -23.13 20.96
C LYS A 184 -29.56 -23.27 22.40
N ASN A 185 -29.73 -22.13 23.06
CA ASN A 185 -30.19 -21.99 24.46
C ASN A 185 -29.19 -22.49 25.53
N THR A 186 -27.90 -22.61 25.21
CA THR A 186 -26.83 -22.84 26.20
C THR A 186 -26.23 -21.51 26.70
N ALA A 187 -25.28 -21.55 27.65
CA ALA A 187 -24.69 -20.32 28.18
C ALA A 187 -23.74 -19.66 27.15
N PRO A 188 -23.63 -18.32 27.06
CA PRO A 188 -22.90 -17.60 26.01
C PRO A 188 -21.39 -17.86 25.93
N ASP A 189 -20.81 -18.53 26.92
CA ASP A 189 -19.40 -18.91 27.05
C ASP A 189 -19.19 -20.44 27.09
N SER A 190 -20.27 -21.23 27.03
CA SER A 190 -20.23 -22.69 27.19
C SER A 190 -19.56 -23.44 26.04
N GLY A 191 -19.45 -22.83 24.87
CA GLY A 191 -18.68 -23.35 23.73
C GLY A 191 -17.21 -22.94 23.75
N GLY A 192 -16.89 -21.81 24.41
CA GLY A 192 -15.52 -21.34 24.59
C GLY A 192 -15.37 -19.81 24.60
N THR A 193 -14.11 -19.38 24.71
CA THR A 193 -13.69 -17.97 24.63
C THR A 193 -12.33 -17.84 23.97
N ALA A 194 -12.12 -16.75 23.22
CA ALA A 194 -10.85 -16.43 22.57
C ALA A 194 -10.68 -14.92 22.36
N THR A 195 -9.45 -14.44 22.45
CA THR A 195 -9.07 -13.08 22.02
C THR A 195 -9.00 -13.03 20.50
N MET A 196 -9.40 -11.90 19.91
CA MET A 196 -9.28 -11.64 18.46
C MET A 196 -8.07 -10.77 18.18
N SER A 197 -7.35 -11.05 17.10
CA SER A 197 -6.15 -10.31 16.69
C SER A 197 -6.53 -9.18 15.71
N ARG A 198 -5.84 -8.05 15.80
CA ARG A 198 -6.07 -6.86 14.96
C ARG A 198 -5.51 -7.09 13.56
N PHE A 199 -6.33 -6.88 12.52
CA PHE A 199 -5.91 -6.96 11.13
C PHE A 199 -5.71 -5.56 10.55
N THR A 200 -4.53 -5.33 9.97
CA THR A 200 -4.12 -4.08 9.32
C THR A 200 -3.51 -4.36 7.96
N ASP A 201 -3.71 -3.42 7.03
CA ASP A 201 -3.17 -3.48 5.68
C ASP A 201 -2.83 -2.08 5.18
N ALA A 202 -1.67 -1.90 4.53
CA ALA A 202 -1.13 -0.58 4.16
C ALA A 202 -1.18 0.49 5.29
N GLY A 203 -0.92 0.07 6.54
CA GLY A 203 -1.02 0.91 7.74
C GLY A 203 -2.44 1.28 8.18
N GLN A 204 -3.47 0.86 7.44
CA GLN A 204 -4.88 1.09 7.77
C GLN A 204 -5.43 -0.03 8.65
N TYR A 205 -6.33 0.31 9.58
CA TYR A 205 -7.09 -0.67 10.34
C TYR A 205 -8.23 -1.24 9.52
N MET A 206 -8.31 -2.58 9.46
CA MET A 206 -9.31 -3.30 8.67
C MET A 206 -10.46 -3.77 9.58
N TYR A 207 -10.17 -4.72 10.47
CA TYR A 207 -11.08 -5.32 11.45
C TYR A 207 -10.28 -6.15 12.47
N HIS A 208 -10.93 -6.79 13.43
CA HIS A 208 -10.35 -7.88 14.24
C HIS A 208 -10.84 -9.23 13.72
N ARG A 209 -9.97 -10.25 13.72
CA ARG A 209 -10.32 -11.63 13.34
C ARG A 209 -9.56 -12.66 14.16
N PHE A 210 -9.91 -13.94 14.05
CA PHE A 210 -9.01 -15.01 14.50
C PHE A 210 -7.90 -15.24 13.46
N THR A 211 -6.65 -15.34 13.93
CA THR A 211 -5.44 -15.64 13.13
C THR A 211 -5.55 -16.93 12.32
N SER A 212 -6.34 -17.89 12.81
CA SER A 212 -6.84 -19.04 12.06
C SER A 212 -8.20 -19.45 12.63
N PRO A 213 -9.06 -20.15 11.88
CA PRO A 213 -10.31 -20.71 12.40
C PRO A 213 -10.07 -21.52 13.67
N LEU A 214 -10.91 -21.32 14.69
CA LEU A 214 -10.77 -22.00 15.99
C LEU A 214 -11.48 -23.34 15.96
N ALA A 215 -10.80 -24.44 16.30
CA ALA A 215 -11.46 -25.75 16.41
C ALA A 215 -12.49 -25.74 17.56
N ILE A 216 -13.69 -26.25 17.29
CA ILE A 216 -14.82 -26.29 18.24
C ILE A 216 -15.44 -27.70 18.30
N ASP A 217 -16.01 -28.06 19.45
CA ASP A 217 -16.63 -29.38 19.65
C ASP A 217 -18.09 -29.44 19.18
N GLN A 218 -18.84 -28.34 19.39
CA GLN A 218 -20.28 -28.23 19.12
C GLN A 218 -20.58 -27.09 18.14
N GLU A 219 -21.75 -27.14 17.53
CA GLU A 219 -22.26 -26.10 16.61
C GLU A 219 -22.78 -24.91 17.43
N PRO A 220 -22.15 -23.74 17.37
CA PRO A 220 -22.61 -22.56 18.09
C PRO A 220 -23.87 -22.02 17.42
N ALA A 221 -24.80 -21.52 18.23
CA ALA A 221 -25.90 -20.68 17.76
C ALA A 221 -25.53 -19.20 17.83
N LYS A 222 -24.69 -18.78 18.78
CA LYS A 222 -24.34 -17.36 18.99
C LYS A 222 -22.89 -17.12 19.35
N VAL A 223 -22.36 -15.98 18.90
CA VAL A 223 -21.08 -15.41 19.32
C VAL A 223 -21.34 -14.02 19.92
N THR A 224 -20.76 -13.75 21.09
CA THR A 224 -20.74 -12.42 21.72
C THR A 224 -19.31 -11.90 21.74
N ILE A 225 -19.11 -10.66 21.32
CA ILE A 225 -17.80 -9.99 21.29
C ILE A 225 -17.84 -8.80 22.25
N THR A 226 -16.80 -8.65 23.06
CA THR A 226 -16.64 -7.56 24.04
C THR A 226 -15.33 -6.81 23.80
N SER A 227 -15.34 -5.49 24.04
CA SER A 227 -14.17 -4.61 23.88
C SER A 227 -13.57 -4.20 25.22
N SER A 228 -12.23 -4.15 25.31
CA SER A 228 -11.52 -3.58 26.48
C SER A 228 -11.82 -2.09 26.71
N ARG A 229 -12.27 -1.38 25.67
CA ARG A 229 -12.73 0.01 25.74
C ARG A 229 -14.19 0.15 26.23
N GLY A 230 -14.83 -0.96 26.59
CA GLY A 230 -16.25 -1.04 26.90
C GLY A 230 -17.09 -1.07 25.62
N GLY A 231 -18.02 -2.02 25.52
CA GLY A 231 -18.79 -2.27 24.30
C GLY A 231 -19.02 -3.77 24.13
N SER A 232 -20.20 -4.16 23.64
CA SER A 232 -20.54 -5.55 23.41
C SER A 232 -21.56 -5.71 22.28
N VAL A 233 -21.39 -6.74 21.46
CA VAL A 233 -22.31 -7.12 20.39
C VAL A 233 -22.46 -8.64 20.33
N THR A 234 -23.67 -9.12 20.07
CA THR A 234 -23.96 -10.55 19.87
C THR A 234 -24.51 -10.76 18.47
N ALA A 235 -23.99 -11.76 17.76
CA ALA A 235 -24.49 -12.21 16.46
C ALA A 235 -24.92 -13.69 16.53
N GLU A 236 -25.83 -14.08 15.64
CA GLU A 236 -26.09 -15.50 15.36
C GLU A 236 -24.89 -16.07 14.59
N ALA A 237 -24.49 -17.31 14.88
CA ALA A 237 -23.42 -18.00 14.17
C ALA A 237 -24.00 -18.79 13.00
N ALA A 238 -23.73 -18.35 11.77
CA ALA A 238 -24.21 -19.01 10.56
C ALA A 238 -23.36 -20.25 10.22
N LYS A 239 -23.92 -21.25 9.54
CA LYS A 239 -23.11 -22.31 8.92
C LYS A 239 -22.51 -21.76 7.62
N TRP A 240 -21.20 -21.79 7.50
CA TRP A 240 -20.48 -21.52 6.26
C TRP A 240 -20.41 -22.79 5.40
N LEU A 241 -20.78 -22.64 4.12
CA LEU A 241 -21.02 -23.70 3.12
C LEU A 241 -22.16 -24.65 3.51
N GLY A 242 -23.28 -24.49 2.82
CA GLY A 242 -24.58 -24.97 3.30
C GLY A 242 -24.97 -26.38 2.87
N ALA A 243 -24.90 -26.65 1.57
CA ALA A 243 -25.57 -27.78 0.93
C ALA A 243 -24.60 -28.67 0.13
N PRO A 244 -24.41 -29.94 0.50
CA PRO A 244 -23.56 -30.84 -0.26
C PRO A 244 -24.16 -31.10 -1.65
N ARG A 245 -23.33 -31.09 -2.68
CA ARG A 245 -23.71 -31.39 -4.06
C ARG A 245 -24.26 -32.80 -4.16
N LYS A 246 -25.23 -32.98 -5.05
CA LYS A 246 -25.74 -34.32 -5.36
C LYS A 246 -24.60 -35.14 -5.95
N ALA A 247 -24.29 -36.26 -5.29
CA ALA A 247 -23.26 -37.19 -5.72
C ALA A 247 -23.39 -37.51 -7.22
N PRO A 248 -22.26 -37.59 -7.96
CA PRO A 248 -22.29 -37.96 -9.37
C PRO A 248 -23.01 -39.30 -9.60
N ARG A 249 -23.50 -39.50 -10.83
CA ARG A 249 -24.13 -40.77 -11.22
C ARG A 249 -23.10 -41.90 -11.13
N PRO A 250 -23.51 -43.17 -10.88
CA PRO A 250 -22.58 -44.31 -10.77
C PRO A 250 -21.72 -44.66 -12.00
N HIS A 251 -21.86 -43.90 -13.10
CA HIS A 251 -21.07 -44.04 -14.33
C HIS A 251 -20.28 -42.76 -14.66
N TYR A 252 -20.27 -41.78 -13.75
CA TYR A 252 -19.41 -40.61 -13.89
C TYR A 252 -17.96 -41.04 -13.68
N VAL A 253 -17.08 -40.66 -14.60
CA VAL A 253 -15.64 -40.97 -14.56
C VAL A 253 -14.83 -39.71 -14.26
N SER A 254 -13.81 -39.88 -13.43
CA SER A 254 -12.82 -38.90 -12.98
C SER A 254 -11.50 -39.64 -12.79
N ASP A 255 -10.49 -38.98 -12.21
CA ASP A 255 -9.20 -39.57 -11.85
C ASP A 255 -8.36 -39.92 -13.10
N PHE A 256 -8.00 -38.88 -13.87
CA PHE A 256 -7.26 -38.98 -15.12
C PHE A 256 -5.83 -38.41 -15.06
N VAL A 257 -5.45 -37.75 -13.97
CA VAL A 257 -4.09 -37.27 -13.71
C VAL A 257 -3.38 -38.19 -12.74
N ASP A 258 -2.23 -38.74 -13.13
CA ASP A 258 -1.50 -39.79 -12.38
C ASP A 258 -0.05 -39.41 -12.02
N HIS A 259 0.39 -38.22 -12.44
CA HIS A 259 1.65 -37.58 -12.07
C HIS A 259 1.58 -36.05 -12.29
N TYR A 260 2.58 -35.32 -11.80
CA TYR A 260 2.83 -33.93 -12.24
C TYR A 260 3.34 -33.94 -13.68
N MET A 261 2.66 -33.22 -14.57
CA MET A 261 2.92 -33.16 -16.01
C MET A 261 3.61 -31.85 -16.39
N ASP A 262 4.67 -31.90 -17.20
CA ASP A 262 5.32 -30.69 -17.72
C ASP A 262 4.47 -30.00 -18.81
N ALA A 263 4.76 -28.73 -19.13
CA ALA A 263 3.97 -27.95 -20.08
C ALA A 263 3.87 -28.58 -21.50
N THR A 264 4.81 -29.43 -21.90
CA THR A 264 4.77 -30.27 -23.11
C THR A 264 3.74 -31.38 -22.95
N GLU A 265 3.80 -32.15 -21.86
CA GLU A 265 2.91 -33.28 -21.59
C GLU A 265 1.46 -32.82 -21.45
N VAL A 266 1.25 -31.71 -20.74
CA VAL A 266 -0.05 -31.02 -20.61
C VAL A 266 -0.58 -30.57 -21.97
N THR A 267 0.28 -29.99 -22.82
CA THR A 267 -0.10 -29.54 -24.18
C THR A 267 -0.45 -30.73 -25.08
N ASP A 268 0.38 -31.78 -25.08
CA ASP A 268 0.14 -33.00 -25.84
C ASP A 268 -1.14 -33.70 -25.38
N ARG A 269 -1.45 -33.64 -24.07
CA ARG A 269 -2.70 -34.20 -23.52
C ARG A 269 -3.94 -33.49 -24.05
N ILE A 270 -3.97 -32.16 -24.04
CA ILE A 270 -5.13 -31.43 -24.60
C ILE A 270 -5.25 -31.56 -26.13
N VAL A 271 -4.12 -31.63 -26.85
CA VAL A 271 -4.11 -31.92 -28.29
C VAL A 271 -4.68 -33.32 -28.57
N GLY A 272 -4.31 -34.32 -27.74
CA GLY A 272 -4.88 -35.66 -27.76
C GLY A 272 -6.38 -35.66 -27.52
N LEU A 273 -6.87 -34.93 -26.51
CA LEU A 273 -8.30 -34.78 -26.23
C LEU A 273 -9.07 -34.15 -27.38
N ALA A 274 -8.55 -33.09 -28.01
CA ALA A 274 -9.18 -32.50 -29.19
C ALA A 274 -9.28 -33.49 -30.37
N ALA A 275 -8.28 -34.36 -30.55
CA ALA A 275 -8.27 -35.40 -31.56
C ALA A 275 -9.18 -36.61 -31.22
N GLU A 276 -9.34 -36.95 -29.94
CA GLU A 276 -10.25 -37.99 -29.46
C GLU A 276 -11.73 -37.55 -29.54
N PHE A 277 -12.01 -36.27 -29.28
CA PHE A 277 -13.37 -35.71 -29.17
C PHE A 277 -13.69 -34.55 -30.15
N PRO A 278 -13.40 -34.65 -31.46
CA PRO A 278 -13.49 -33.52 -32.41
C PRO A 278 -14.92 -32.96 -32.60
N ALA A 279 -15.95 -33.75 -32.26
CA ALA A 279 -17.34 -33.32 -32.28
C ALA A 279 -17.69 -32.29 -31.20
N THR A 280 -16.87 -32.17 -30.15
CA THR A 280 -17.08 -31.32 -28.96
C THR A 280 -15.84 -30.54 -28.53
N ALA A 281 -14.66 -30.82 -29.07
CA ALA A 281 -13.42 -30.13 -28.75
C ALA A 281 -12.63 -29.70 -29.99
N GLU A 282 -11.85 -28.62 -29.87
CA GLU A 282 -10.85 -28.16 -30.84
C GLU A 282 -9.71 -27.43 -30.13
N ILE A 283 -8.54 -27.30 -30.79
CA ILE A 283 -7.42 -26.51 -30.29
C ILE A 283 -7.49 -25.09 -30.84
N VAL A 284 -7.30 -24.11 -29.95
CA VAL A 284 -7.06 -22.71 -30.29
C VAL A 284 -5.57 -22.43 -30.10
N ASP A 285 -4.89 -22.18 -31.22
CA ASP A 285 -3.51 -21.75 -31.25
C ASP A 285 -3.40 -20.27 -30.86
N LEU A 286 -2.66 -19.96 -29.79
CA LEU A 286 -2.44 -18.59 -29.37
C LEU A 286 -1.31 -17.96 -30.23
N PRO A 287 -1.42 -16.68 -30.64
CA PRO A 287 -0.61 -16.14 -31.73
C PRO A 287 0.80 -15.69 -31.31
N TYR A 288 1.00 -15.27 -30.06
CA TYR A 288 2.28 -14.78 -29.58
C TYR A 288 3.07 -15.95 -29.00
N LYS A 289 4.09 -16.40 -29.73
CA LYS A 289 4.99 -17.43 -29.20
C LYS A 289 5.79 -16.87 -28.03
N THR A 290 6.00 -17.70 -27.01
CA THR A 290 6.82 -17.38 -25.83
C THR A 290 8.26 -17.10 -26.22
N ASN A 291 9.08 -16.65 -25.28
CA ASN A 291 10.52 -16.58 -25.55
C ASN A 291 11.13 -17.98 -25.74
N GLY A 292 10.49 -19.05 -25.27
CA GLY A 292 10.97 -20.42 -25.28
C GLY A 292 11.83 -20.74 -24.06
N TYR A 293 11.85 -22.02 -23.70
CA TYR A 293 12.70 -22.59 -22.64
C TYR A 293 14.20 -22.63 -23.04
N ARG A 294 14.79 -21.44 -23.21
CA ARG A 294 16.16 -21.19 -23.67
C ARG A 294 16.77 -19.98 -22.96
N ARG A 295 18.10 -20.00 -22.78
CA ARG A 295 18.88 -18.90 -22.19
C ARG A 295 20.15 -18.64 -22.99
N LEU A 296 20.76 -17.47 -22.78
CA LEU A 296 22.10 -17.19 -23.31
C LEU A 296 23.11 -18.09 -22.58
N ALA A 297 24.10 -18.61 -23.31
CA ALA A 297 25.17 -19.39 -22.72
C ALA A 297 26.16 -18.46 -22.01
N GLN A 298 26.63 -18.83 -20.83
CA GLN A 298 27.53 -17.99 -20.05
C GLN A 298 28.73 -18.76 -19.50
N ALA A 299 29.79 -18.03 -19.16
CA ALA A 299 30.95 -18.53 -18.43
C ALA A 299 31.46 -17.47 -17.44
N GLN A 300 31.89 -17.92 -16.26
CA GLN A 300 32.59 -17.12 -15.27
C GLN A 300 34.08 -17.44 -15.27
N PHE A 301 34.91 -16.40 -15.18
CA PHE A 301 36.34 -16.50 -14.97
C PHE A 301 36.73 -15.75 -13.69
N GLY A 302 37.58 -16.37 -12.86
CA GLY A 302 37.97 -15.83 -11.54
C GLY A 302 36.99 -16.17 -10.40
N THR A 303 37.43 -15.92 -9.17
CA THR A 303 36.68 -16.22 -7.93
C THR A 303 36.61 -15.05 -6.94
N GLY A 304 37.61 -14.16 -6.92
CA GLY A 304 37.55 -12.93 -6.13
C GLY A 304 36.75 -11.86 -6.85
N SER A 305 35.76 -11.25 -6.19
CA SER A 305 34.74 -10.38 -6.84
C SER A 305 35.31 -9.27 -7.71
N ALA A 306 36.41 -8.61 -7.31
CA ALA A 306 37.04 -7.55 -8.10
C ALA A 306 37.77 -8.05 -9.36
N ALA A 307 38.04 -9.35 -9.46
CA ALA A 307 38.77 -10.02 -10.54
C ALA A 307 37.89 -10.95 -11.39
N ILE A 308 36.58 -10.99 -11.15
CA ILE A 308 35.65 -11.83 -11.92
C ILE A 308 35.28 -11.15 -13.26
N VAL A 309 35.32 -11.96 -14.31
CA VAL A 309 34.81 -11.63 -15.65
C VAL A 309 33.72 -12.62 -16.03
N TYR A 310 32.56 -12.11 -16.44
CA TYR A 310 31.49 -12.88 -17.07
C TYR A 310 31.53 -12.71 -18.58
N LEU A 311 31.35 -13.80 -19.32
CA LEU A 311 31.00 -13.76 -20.74
C LEU A 311 29.59 -14.31 -20.91
N SER A 312 28.74 -13.61 -21.65
CA SER A 312 27.41 -14.09 -22.07
C SER A 312 27.35 -14.12 -23.60
N SER A 313 26.90 -15.21 -24.21
CA SER A 313 26.80 -15.32 -25.66
C SER A 313 25.73 -14.40 -26.25
N LYS A 314 25.88 -14.04 -27.53
CA LYS A 314 24.86 -13.30 -28.29
C LYS A 314 23.72 -14.18 -28.82
N ALA A 315 24.01 -15.46 -29.05
CA ALA A 315 23.01 -16.48 -29.40
C ALA A 315 22.57 -17.26 -28.14
N TYR A 316 21.36 -17.81 -28.13
CA TYR A 316 20.93 -18.74 -27.09
C TYR A 316 21.81 -20.01 -27.10
N GLY A 317 21.89 -20.73 -25.96
CA GLY A 317 22.70 -21.94 -25.83
C GLY A 317 22.34 -23.00 -26.87
N SER A 318 21.04 -23.25 -27.04
CA SER A 318 20.43 -24.10 -28.09
C SER A 318 20.68 -23.63 -29.52
N GLU A 319 20.97 -22.34 -29.74
CA GLU A 319 21.26 -21.73 -31.04
C GLU A 319 22.78 -21.62 -31.29
N GLY A 320 23.55 -22.47 -30.60
CA GLY A 320 25.00 -22.54 -30.74
C GLY A 320 25.78 -21.55 -29.87
N GLY A 321 25.13 -20.91 -28.89
CA GLY A 321 25.82 -20.23 -27.79
C GLY A 321 26.65 -21.21 -26.95
N ASN A 322 26.15 -22.44 -26.75
CA ASN A 322 26.85 -23.51 -26.03
C ASN A 322 28.08 -24.05 -26.78
N ASP A 323 28.31 -23.64 -28.04
CA ASP A 323 29.54 -23.95 -28.78
C ASP A 323 30.66 -22.92 -28.58
N VAL A 324 30.35 -21.77 -27.97
CA VAL A 324 31.35 -20.73 -27.73
C VAL A 324 32.30 -21.19 -26.63
N THR A 325 33.60 -21.01 -26.85
CA THR A 325 34.61 -21.27 -25.83
C THR A 325 35.46 -20.03 -25.60
N ALA A 326 35.96 -19.86 -24.37
CA ALA A 326 36.85 -18.77 -24.02
C ALA A 326 37.99 -19.24 -23.10
N ALA A 327 39.19 -18.71 -23.29
CA ALA A 327 40.37 -18.95 -22.44
C ALA A 327 41.04 -17.63 -22.05
N LEU A 328 41.57 -17.57 -20.83
CA LEU A 328 42.42 -16.47 -20.35
C LEU A 328 43.84 -17.01 -20.21
N VAL A 329 44.74 -16.62 -21.12
CA VAL A 329 46.06 -17.25 -21.27
C VAL A 329 47.15 -16.36 -20.72
N ASN A 330 48.02 -16.89 -19.85
CA ASN A 330 49.31 -16.27 -19.60
C ASN A 330 50.24 -16.56 -20.80
N PRO A 331 50.74 -15.53 -21.52
CA PRO A 331 51.64 -15.74 -22.66
C PRO A 331 53.03 -16.29 -22.27
N ASN A 332 53.37 -16.35 -20.97
CA ASN A 332 54.66 -16.81 -20.44
C ASN A 332 55.88 -16.05 -20.99
N ALA A 333 55.67 -14.78 -21.35
CA ALA A 333 56.71 -13.84 -21.76
C ALA A 333 56.62 -12.57 -20.90
N ALA A 334 57.74 -11.85 -20.78
CA ALA A 334 57.81 -10.55 -20.13
C ALA A 334 57.13 -9.46 -21.00
N ASP A 335 56.59 -8.44 -20.35
CA ASP A 335 56.05 -7.20 -20.97
C ASP A 335 55.08 -7.44 -22.14
N SER A 336 54.28 -8.51 -22.06
CA SER A 336 53.32 -8.86 -23.11
C SER A 336 52.08 -7.96 -23.03
N PRO A 337 51.55 -7.47 -24.17
CA PRO A 337 50.32 -6.68 -24.20
C PRO A 337 49.07 -7.56 -24.11
N LEU A 338 47.99 -7.02 -23.51
CA LEU A 338 46.66 -7.63 -23.54
C LEU A 338 46.15 -7.70 -24.98
N SER A 339 45.70 -8.87 -25.43
CA SER A 339 45.12 -9.05 -26.77
C SER A 339 44.01 -10.10 -26.79
N VAL A 340 43.07 -9.97 -27.72
CA VAL A 340 41.93 -10.88 -27.90
C VAL A 340 41.98 -11.48 -29.31
N GLY A 341 42.29 -12.77 -29.40
CA GLY A 341 42.18 -13.57 -30.62
C GLY A 341 40.84 -14.30 -30.69
N VAL A 342 40.30 -14.47 -31.89
CA VAL A 342 39.09 -15.25 -32.14
C VAL A 342 39.31 -16.16 -33.35
N ASN A 343 39.01 -17.45 -33.20
CA ASN A 343 39.05 -18.43 -34.28
C ASN A 343 37.75 -19.25 -34.28
N GLY A 344 36.88 -19.00 -35.26
CA GLY A 344 35.52 -19.53 -35.24
C GLY A 344 34.78 -19.08 -33.99
N LYS A 345 34.30 -20.03 -33.17
CA LYS A 345 33.64 -19.77 -31.88
C LYS A 345 34.58 -19.79 -30.66
N ASN A 346 35.90 -19.89 -30.87
CA ASN A 346 36.89 -19.96 -29.80
C ASN A 346 37.54 -18.59 -29.58
N ILE A 347 37.41 -18.05 -28.37
CA ILE A 347 37.97 -16.77 -27.93
C ILE A 347 39.22 -17.04 -27.06
N VAL A 348 40.32 -16.36 -27.33
CA VAL A 348 41.54 -16.45 -26.53
C VAL A 348 41.98 -15.05 -26.13
N VAL A 349 41.93 -14.76 -24.83
CA VAL A 349 42.43 -13.52 -24.26
C VAL A 349 43.86 -13.78 -23.75
N ASN A 350 44.87 -13.29 -24.45
CA ASN A 350 46.24 -13.31 -23.95
C ASN A 350 46.39 -12.14 -22.97
N LEU A 351 46.63 -12.46 -21.71
CA LEU A 351 46.69 -11.48 -20.63
C LEU A 351 47.99 -10.68 -20.68
N ALA A 352 47.92 -9.40 -20.30
CA ALA A 352 49.11 -8.57 -20.17
C ALA A 352 50.01 -9.06 -19.04
N THR A 353 51.32 -8.92 -19.21
CA THR A 353 52.33 -9.27 -18.20
C THR A 353 53.29 -8.10 -17.95
N ASN A 354 53.94 -8.10 -16.80
CA ASN A 354 55.04 -7.18 -16.48
C ASN A 354 56.41 -7.77 -16.92
N ALA A 355 57.50 -7.05 -16.63
CA ALA A 355 58.87 -7.46 -16.90
C ALA A 355 59.30 -8.80 -16.26
N THR A 356 58.56 -9.31 -15.26
CA THR A 356 58.81 -10.63 -14.64
C THR A 356 57.89 -11.73 -15.19
N GLY A 357 57.08 -11.45 -16.22
CA GLY A 357 56.11 -12.40 -16.77
C GLY A 357 54.88 -12.65 -15.87
N ALA A 358 54.67 -11.83 -14.84
CA ALA A 358 53.51 -11.92 -13.97
C ALA A 358 52.33 -11.15 -14.60
N ILE A 359 51.13 -11.73 -14.52
CA ILE A 359 49.90 -11.15 -15.08
C ILE A 359 49.60 -9.79 -14.41
N THR A 360 49.24 -8.80 -15.22
CA THR A 360 48.83 -7.45 -14.77
C THR A 360 47.43 -7.05 -15.22
N SER A 361 46.81 -7.78 -16.16
CA SER A 361 45.45 -7.44 -16.64
C SER A 361 44.41 -7.49 -15.54
N THR A 362 43.66 -6.41 -15.38
CA THR A 362 42.49 -6.36 -14.49
C THR A 362 41.23 -6.89 -15.18
N ALA A 363 40.22 -7.29 -14.40
CA ALA A 363 38.93 -7.74 -14.94
C ALA A 363 38.28 -6.68 -15.85
N LYS A 364 38.38 -5.40 -15.48
CA LYS A 364 37.90 -4.28 -16.30
C LYS A 364 38.61 -4.22 -17.66
N GLN A 365 39.93 -4.34 -17.67
CA GLN A 365 40.72 -4.33 -18.91
C GLN A 365 40.37 -5.50 -19.82
N VAL A 366 40.17 -6.71 -19.27
CA VAL A 366 39.73 -7.89 -20.03
C VAL A 366 38.33 -7.68 -20.61
N VAL A 367 37.38 -7.20 -19.81
CA VAL A 367 36.01 -6.88 -20.26
C VAL A 367 36.03 -5.86 -21.40
N ASP A 368 36.78 -4.77 -21.24
CA ASP A 368 36.90 -3.73 -22.26
C ASP A 368 37.54 -4.27 -23.55
N ALA A 369 38.61 -5.07 -23.45
CA ALA A 369 39.28 -5.65 -24.62
C ALA A 369 38.40 -6.67 -25.38
N VAL A 370 37.62 -7.49 -24.67
CA VAL A 370 36.69 -8.45 -25.29
C VAL A 370 35.54 -7.71 -25.98
N ASN A 371 34.96 -6.70 -25.33
CA ASN A 371 33.87 -5.91 -25.91
C ASN A 371 34.32 -5.00 -27.05
N ALA A 372 35.56 -4.50 -27.03
CA ALA A 372 36.14 -3.68 -28.10
C ALA A 372 36.61 -4.50 -29.31
N SER A 373 36.86 -5.81 -29.16
CA SER A 373 37.23 -6.70 -30.27
C SER A 373 36.03 -6.93 -31.20
N PRO A 374 36.08 -6.52 -32.48
CA PRO A 374 34.95 -6.68 -33.40
C PRO A 374 34.60 -8.15 -33.65
N ALA A 375 35.56 -9.07 -33.54
CA ALA A 375 35.32 -10.50 -33.71
C ALA A 375 34.74 -11.15 -32.45
N ALA A 376 35.12 -10.71 -31.24
CA ALA A 376 34.60 -11.31 -30.01
C ALA A 376 33.21 -10.76 -29.65
N SER A 377 32.97 -9.47 -29.89
CA SER A 377 31.69 -8.79 -29.59
C SER A 377 30.50 -9.25 -30.44
N THR A 378 30.74 -9.92 -31.59
CA THR A 378 29.67 -10.62 -32.33
C THR A 378 29.26 -11.96 -31.69
N LEU A 379 30.14 -12.57 -30.89
CA LEU A 379 29.91 -13.85 -30.23
C LEU A 379 29.42 -13.70 -28.79
N VAL A 380 29.99 -12.75 -28.04
CA VAL A 380 29.74 -12.55 -26.61
C VAL A 380 29.62 -11.08 -26.22
N THR A 381 29.08 -10.83 -25.04
CA THR A 381 29.28 -9.60 -24.26
C THR A 381 29.99 -9.97 -22.97
N ALA A 382 31.07 -9.24 -22.67
CA ALA A 382 31.80 -9.35 -21.42
C ALA A 382 31.26 -8.36 -20.38
N SER A 383 31.29 -8.73 -19.10
CA SER A 383 30.86 -7.86 -17.99
C SER A 383 31.66 -8.15 -16.72
N THR A 384 31.81 -7.15 -15.85
CA THR A 384 32.42 -7.30 -14.52
C THR A 384 31.40 -7.84 -13.53
N TYR A 385 31.87 -8.36 -12.39
CA TYR A 385 31.00 -8.89 -11.34
C TYR A 385 30.02 -7.84 -10.81
N ARG A 386 28.72 -8.05 -11.07
CA ARG A 386 27.62 -7.20 -10.59
C ARG A 386 27.84 -5.70 -10.85
N GLY A 387 28.42 -5.38 -12.01
CA GLY A 387 28.75 -4.01 -12.41
C GLY A 387 29.89 -3.34 -11.63
N ASN A 388 30.68 -4.08 -10.85
CA ASN A 388 31.78 -3.51 -10.07
C ASN A 388 32.91 -2.96 -10.95
N ALA A 389 33.82 -2.20 -10.33
CA ALA A 389 34.92 -1.52 -11.01
C ALA A 389 35.95 -2.45 -11.70
N GLY A 390 35.92 -3.78 -11.46
CA GLY A 390 36.81 -4.75 -12.11
C GLY A 390 38.31 -4.52 -11.87
N ALA A 391 38.70 -3.93 -10.73
CA ALA A 391 40.07 -3.51 -10.45
C ALA A 391 41.03 -4.66 -10.06
N GLY A 392 40.52 -5.85 -9.78
CA GLY A 392 41.33 -7.02 -9.43
C GLY A 392 42.01 -7.61 -10.66
N VAL A 393 43.27 -8.03 -10.49
CA VAL A 393 44.04 -8.75 -11.52
C VAL A 393 43.42 -10.13 -11.75
N VAL A 394 43.14 -10.47 -13.01
CA VAL A 394 42.57 -11.79 -13.35
C VAL A 394 43.63 -12.88 -13.28
N VAL A 395 43.19 -14.12 -13.09
CA VAL A 395 44.04 -15.30 -13.23
C VAL A 395 43.90 -15.91 -14.62
N ALA A 396 44.93 -16.61 -15.08
CA ALA A 396 44.82 -17.45 -16.27
C ALA A 396 43.80 -18.59 -16.02
N ALA A 397 43.01 -18.91 -17.03
CA ALA A 397 41.98 -19.94 -17.01
C ALA A 397 42.03 -20.77 -18.29
N PRO A 398 41.80 -22.10 -18.21
CA PRO A 398 41.77 -22.96 -19.38
C PRO A 398 40.61 -22.60 -20.32
N THR A 399 40.56 -23.25 -21.49
CA THR A 399 39.43 -23.13 -22.41
C THR A 399 38.15 -23.65 -21.77
N THR A 400 37.27 -22.74 -21.39
CA THR A 400 35.95 -23.01 -20.82
C THR A 400 34.88 -22.85 -21.90
N ARG A 401 34.00 -23.85 -22.04
CA ARG A 401 32.80 -23.77 -22.87
C ARG A 401 31.73 -22.98 -22.13
N LEU A 402 31.06 -22.04 -22.81
CA LEU A 402 29.89 -21.33 -22.27
C LEU A 402 28.70 -22.30 -22.19
N THR A 403 27.85 -22.15 -21.18
CA THR A 403 26.66 -23.01 -20.99
C THR A 403 25.44 -22.18 -20.59
N ASP A 404 24.27 -22.52 -21.12
CA ASP A 404 22.97 -21.97 -20.71
C ASP A 404 22.44 -22.55 -19.39
N PHE A 405 23.14 -23.55 -18.83
CA PHE A 405 22.87 -24.23 -17.56
C PHE A 405 21.53 -24.99 -17.49
N LEU A 406 20.85 -25.22 -18.61
CA LEU A 406 19.52 -25.84 -18.64
C LEU A 406 19.59 -27.38 -18.71
N LYS A 407 18.77 -28.06 -17.90
CA LYS A 407 18.89 -29.51 -17.63
C LYS A 407 17.83 -30.40 -18.28
N ALA A 408 16.67 -29.88 -18.72
CA ALA A 408 15.58 -30.75 -19.18
C ALA A 408 15.98 -31.69 -20.34
N PRO A 409 15.36 -32.88 -20.44
CA PRO A 409 15.64 -33.86 -21.49
C PRO A 409 15.38 -33.30 -22.90
N ALA A 410 15.94 -33.96 -23.91
CA ALA A 410 15.84 -33.54 -25.31
C ALA A 410 14.41 -33.62 -25.90
N SER A 411 13.45 -34.22 -25.18
CA SER A 411 12.02 -34.16 -25.50
C SER A 411 11.43 -32.77 -25.27
N VAL A 412 11.98 -32.01 -24.31
CA VAL A 412 11.53 -30.64 -24.01
C VAL A 412 12.17 -29.67 -25.00
N SER A 413 11.32 -29.05 -25.82
CA SER A 413 11.75 -28.11 -26.87
C SER A 413 12.43 -26.87 -26.29
N ARG A 414 13.46 -26.38 -26.99
CA ARG A 414 14.17 -25.12 -26.68
C ARG A 414 13.73 -23.95 -27.56
N ALA A 415 12.78 -24.19 -28.46
CA ALA A 415 12.24 -23.17 -29.36
C ALA A 415 11.14 -22.34 -28.66
N PRO A 416 10.82 -21.14 -29.17
CA PRO A 416 9.62 -20.39 -28.79
C PRO A 416 8.37 -21.27 -28.73
N PHE A 417 7.76 -21.37 -27.55
CA PHE A 417 6.60 -22.22 -27.31
C PHE A 417 5.36 -21.55 -27.92
N GLN A 418 4.50 -22.34 -28.56
CA GLN A 418 3.20 -21.86 -29.01
C GLN A 418 2.15 -22.37 -28.05
N MET A 419 1.67 -21.49 -27.17
CA MET A 419 0.62 -21.80 -26.21
C MET A 419 -0.66 -22.22 -26.95
N LYS A 420 -1.41 -23.14 -26.34
CA LYS A 420 -2.62 -23.74 -26.90
C LYS A 420 -3.69 -23.77 -25.83
N ALA A 421 -4.89 -23.28 -26.18
CA ALA A 421 -6.08 -23.49 -25.37
C ALA A 421 -6.92 -24.62 -25.97
N LEU A 422 -7.55 -25.42 -25.11
CA LEU A 422 -8.56 -26.41 -25.50
C LEU A 422 -9.93 -25.76 -25.44
N ARG A 423 -10.65 -25.75 -26.56
CA ARG A 423 -12.00 -25.20 -26.63
C ARG A 423 -13.03 -26.33 -26.69
N ILE A 424 -13.84 -26.45 -25.64
CA ILE A 424 -14.86 -27.48 -25.45
C ILE A 424 -16.26 -26.86 -25.54
N GLY A 425 -17.09 -27.38 -26.44
CA GLY A 425 -18.47 -26.99 -26.59
C GLY A 425 -19.13 -27.70 -27.77
N LYS A 426 -20.45 -27.94 -27.69
CA LYS A 426 -21.21 -28.46 -28.82
C LYS A 426 -21.45 -27.39 -29.90
N HIS A 427 -21.52 -26.14 -29.47
CA HIS A 427 -21.72 -24.95 -30.29
C HIS A 427 -20.55 -23.99 -30.05
N ARG A 428 -19.62 -23.93 -31.01
CA ARG A 428 -18.35 -23.17 -30.95
C ARG A 428 -18.32 -22.02 -31.95
N ASP A 429 -19.49 -21.41 -32.16
CA ASP A 429 -19.75 -20.30 -33.08
C ASP A 429 -19.89 -18.94 -32.37
N GLY A 430 -19.64 -18.90 -31.05
CA GLY A 430 -19.81 -17.71 -30.22
C GLY A 430 -21.26 -17.44 -29.78
N SER A 431 -22.23 -18.29 -30.15
CA SER A 431 -23.64 -18.12 -29.74
C SER A 431 -23.92 -18.51 -28.28
N LYS A 432 -22.99 -19.20 -27.63
CA LYS A 432 -23.05 -19.62 -26.22
C LYS A 432 -22.14 -18.74 -25.38
N VAL A 433 -22.51 -18.52 -24.11
CA VAL A 433 -21.63 -17.82 -23.16
C VAL A 433 -20.35 -18.62 -23.00
N GLY A 434 -19.23 -17.91 -23.12
CA GLY A 434 -17.91 -18.45 -22.96
C GLY A 434 -17.44 -18.42 -21.51
N VAL A 435 -16.68 -19.44 -21.14
CA VAL A 435 -16.01 -19.53 -19.83
C VAL A 435 -14.53 -19.78 -20.05
N PHE A 436 -13.66 -18.94 -19.49
CA PHE A 436 -12.21 -19.07 -19.63
C PHE A 436 -11.58 -19.58 -18.32
N LEU A 437 -11.15 -20.83 -18.32
CA LEU A 437 -10.42 -21.46 -17.21
C LEU A 437 -8.94 -21.44 -17.56
N TYR A 438 -8.11 -20.77 -16.77
CA TYR A 438 -6.68 -20.66 -17.02
C TYR A 438 -5.87 -20.98 -15.76
N CYS A 439 -4.71 -21.58 -15.98
CA CYS A 439 -3.91 -22.22 -14.96
C CYS A 439 -2.42 -21.94 -15.20
N GLN A 440 -1.63 -21.93 -14.13
CA GLN A 440 -0.15 -21.85 -14.17
C GLN A 440 0.41 -20.59 -14.86
N GLU A 441 -0.08 -19.39 -14.48
CA GLU A 441 0.65 -18.13 -14.74
C GLU A 441 2.00 -18.11 -13.98
N HIS A 442 2.03 -18.66 -12.76
CA HIS A 442 3.27 -18.91 -12.03
C HIS A 442 3.72 -20.37 -12.21
N ALA A 443 4.97 -20.54 -12.58
CA ALA A 443 5.53 -21.82 -12.98
C ALA A 443 5.63 -22.87 -11.86
N ARG A 444 5.87 -22.45 -10.60
CA ARG A 444 6.05 -23.33 -9.43
C ARG A 444 4.79 -24.05 -8.96
N GLU A 445 3.63 -23.68 -9.46
CA GLU A 445 2.30 -24.06 -8.97
C GLU A 445 1.80 -25.34 -9.66
N TRP A 446 2.50 -26.45 -9.43
CA TRP A 446 2.40 -27.67 -10.27
C TRP A 446 1.05 -28.39 -10.22
N VAL A 447 0.20 -28.12 -9.24
CA VAL A 447 -1.17 -28.67 -9.15
C VAL A 447 -2.12 -28.00 -10.14
N THR A 448 -1.93 -26.70 -10.40
CA THR A 448 -2.84 -25.89 -11.23
C THR A 448 -3.08 -26.44 -12.65
N PRO A 449 -2.07 -26.87 -13.45
CA PRO A 449 -2.32 -27.45 -14.77
C PRO A 449 -3.13 -28.74 -14.70
N LEU A 450 -2.97 -29.53 -13.63
CA LEU A 450 -3.67 -30.80 -13.43
C LEU A 450 -5.17 -30.58 -13.21
N THR A 451 -5.54 -29.53 -12.47
CA THR A 451 -6.95 -29.11 -12.29
C THR A 451 -7.60 -28.75 -13.63
N CYS A 452 -6.90 -27.99 -14.48
CA CYS A 452 -7.37 -27.69 -15.84
C CYS A 452 -7.50 -28.95 -16.71
N VAL A 453 -6.53 -29.89 -16.67
CA VAL A 453 -6.56 -31.14 -17.45
C VAL A 453 -7.69 -32.07 -16.98
N GLU A 454 -7.80 -32.33 -15.68
CA GLU A 454 -8.87 -33.17 -15.11
C GLU A 454 -10.26 -32.60 -15.41
N THR A 455 -10.42 -31.27 -15.40
CA THR A 455 -11.66 -30.61 -15.84
C THR A 455 -12.00 -30.93 -17.30
N ALA A 456 -11.03 -30.81 -18.22
CA ALA A 456 -11.22 -31.15 -19.63
C ALA A 456 -11.60 -32.63 -19.84
N GLU A 457 -10.91 -33.55 -19.15
CA GLU A 457 -11.18 -34.99 -19.19
C GLU A 457 -12.59 -35.32 -18.70
N ARG A 458 -12.97 -34.79 -17.53
CA ARG A 458 -14.31 -34.99 -16.94
C ARG A 458 -15.40 -34.47 -17.87
N LEU A 459 -15.22 -33.30 -18.51
CA LEU A 459 -16.18 -32.74 -19.45
C LEU A 459 -16.36 -33.62 -20.69
N LEU A 460 -15.27 -34.08 -21.30
CA LEU A 460 -15.31 -34.82 -22.57
C LEU A 460 -15.73 -36.28 -22.38
N ARG A 461 -15.15 -36.99 -21.42
CA ARG A 461 -15.43 -38.42 -21.20
C ARG A 461 -16.84 -38.66 -20.65
N ASN A 462 -17.39 -37.73 -19.88
CA ASN A 462 -18.76 -37.87 -19.38
C ASN A 462 -19.84 -37.31 -20.32
N TYR A 463 -19.50 -36.58 -21.39
CA TYR A 463 -20.45 -35.93 -22.29
C TYR A 463 -21.56 -36.86 -22.83
N ALA A 464 -21.23 -38.12 -23.13
CA ALA A 464 -22.18 -39.08 -23.69
C ALA A 464 -23.10 -39.74 -22.63
N GLN A 465 -22.71 -39.73 -21.35
CA GLN A 465 -23.31 -40.58 -20.32
C GLN A 465 -23.89 -39.83 -19.12
N ASP A 466 -23.35 -38.65 -18.78
CA ASP A 466 -23.87 -37.80 -17.72
C ASP A 466 -24.70 -36.62 -18.25
N LYS A 467 -25.88 -36.43 -17.68
CA LYS A 467 -26.84 -35.40 -18.11
C LYS A 467 -26.47 -33.99 -17.63
N ALA A 468 -25.71 -33.84 -16.54
CA ALA A 468 -25.28 -32.52 -16.07
C ALA A 468 -24.12 -32.03 -16.94
N THR A 469 -23.09 -32.86 -17.12
CA THR A 469 -21.96 -32.63 -18.02
C THR A 469 -22.41 -32.32 -19.44
N LYS A 470 -23.34 -33.13 -19.99
CA LYS A 470 -23.91 -32.87 -21.31
C LYS A 470 -24.58 -31.49 -21.42
N LYS A 471 -25.30 -31.04 -20.38
CA LYS A 471 -25.91 -29.71 -20.36
C LYS A 471 -24.89 -28.58 -20.37
N LEU A 472 -23.75 -28.74 -19.67
CA LEU A 472 -22.66 -27.76 -19.69
C LEU A 472 -22.08 -27.65 -21.11
N VAL A 473 -21.60 -28.75 -21.67
CA VAL A 473 -20.98 -28.79 -23.01
C VAL A 473 -21.96 -28.41 -24.13
N ASP A 474 -23.27 -28.69 -23.99
CA ASP A 474 -24.28 -28.27 -24.98
C ASP A 474 -24.63 -26.76 -24.93
N ASN A 475 -24.34 -26.06 -23.83
CA ASN A 475 -24.79 -24.68 -23.61
C ASN A 475 -23.71 -23.65 -23.28
N LEU A 476 -22.45 -24.06 -23.18
CA LEU A 476 -21.29 -23.19 -22.96
C LEU A 476 -20.25 -23.35 -24.07
N ASP A 477 -19.39 -22.35 -24.18
CA ASP A 477 -18.20 -22.33 -25.04
C ASP A 477 -16.96 -22.23 -24.14
N ILE A 478 -16.42 -23.37 -23.72
CA ILE A 478 -15.47 -23.46 -22.61
C ILE A 478 -14.05 -23.43 -23.17
N PHE A 479 -13.22 -22.51 -22.70
CA PHE A 479 -11.82 -22.38 -23.07
C PHE A 479 -10.96 -22.77 -21.86
N LEU A 480 -10.08 -23.76 -22.02
CA LEU A 480 -9.11 -24.14 -21.00
C LEU A 480 -7.69 -23.82 -21.49
N LEU A 481 -6.94 -23.03 -20.73
CA LEU A 481 -5.50 -22.81 -20.91
C LEU A 481 -4.77 -23.44 -19.71
N PRO A 482 -4.37 -24.72 -19.79
CA PRO A 482 -3.77 -25.41 -18.65
C PRO A 482 -2.41 -24.87 -18.21
N THR A 483 -1.68 -24.20 -19.10
CA THR A 483 -0.39 -23.58 -18.77
C THR A 483 -0.25 -22.24 -19.48
N ALA A 484 -0.30 -21.16 -18.70
CA ALA A 484 -0.02 -19.81 -19.17
C ALA A 484 1.49 -19.54 -19.29
N ASN A 485 2.31 -20.19 -18.45
CA ASN A 485 3.76 -20.01 -18.37
C ASN A 485 4.55 -21.30 -18.70
N PRO A 486 4.55 -21.77 -19.96
CA PRO A 486 5.21 -23.03 -20.32
C PRO A 486 6.73 -22.98 -20.14
N ASP A 487 7.35 -21.85 -20.49
CA ASP A 487 8.81 -21.65 -20.38
C ASP A 487 9.30 -21.73 -18.94
N GLY A 488 8.61 -21.04 -18.03
CA GLY A 488 8.91 -21.07 -16.61
C GLY A 488 8.60 -22.45 -16.02
N SER A 489 7.50 -23.08 -16.43
CA SER A 489 7.06 -24.41 -15.97
C SER A 489 8.13 -25.48 -16.22
N HIS A 490 8.72 -25.49 -17.42
CA HIS A 490 9.88 -26.35 -17.73
C HIS A 490 11.10 -26.06 -16.83
N TYR A 491 11.44 -24.78 -16.61
CA TYR A 491 12.55 -24.41 -15.74
C TYR A 491 12.29 -24.77 -14.27
N SER A 492 11.04 -24.69 -13.83
CA SER A 492 10.61 -25.15 -12.50
C SER A 492 10.86 -26.66 -12.36
N MET A 493 10.30 -27.48 -13.25
CA MET A 493 10.39 -28.94 -13.12
C MET A 493 11.81 -29.50 -13.32
N TYR A 494 12.66 -28.85 -14.10
CA TYR A 494 13.98 -29.41 -14.47
C TYR A 494 15.21 -28.69 -13.90
N ASP A 495 15.13 -27.40 -13.54
CA ASP A 495 16.31 -26.59 -13.18
C ASP A 495 16.26 -25.98 -11.78
N TYR A 496 15.15 -25.32 -11.45
CA TYR A 496 14.92 -24.58 -10.20
C TYR A 496 13.42 -24.55 -9.87
N ASN A 497 12.99 -25.50 -9.03
CA ASN A 497 11.59 -25.72 -8.70
C ASN A 497 10.83 -24.49 -8.17
N MET A 498 11.49 -23.57 -7.49
CA MET A 498 10.82 -22.36 -6.97
C MET A 498 10.65 -21.23 -8.00
N GLN A 499 11.01 -21.44 -9.29
CA GLN A 499 10.75 -20.48 -10.36
C GLN A 499 9.26 -20.11 -10.43
N ARG A 500 8.94 -18.84 -10.19
CA ARG A 500 7.60 -18.26 -10.36
C ARG A 500 7.40 -17.71 -11.79
N LYS A 501 8.32 -16.84 -12.20
CA LYS A 501 8.29 -15.99 -13.39
C LYS A 501 8.50 -16.77 -14.71
N ASN A 502 8.24 -16.13 -15.85
CA ASN A 502 8.67 -16.65 -17.16
C ASN A 502 10.22 -16.63 -17.30
N LEU A 503 10.77 -16.82 -18.51
CA LEU A 503 12.23 -16.83 -18.73
C LEU A 503 12.80 -15.64 -19.49
N THR A 504 12.00 -14.60 -19.76
CA THR A 504 12.49 -13.41 -20.47
C THR A 504 13.40 -12.58 -19.57
N ASN A 505 14.71 -12.58 -19.86
CA ASN A 505 15.67 -11.79 -19.11
C ASN A 505 15.76 -10.35 -19.64
N HIS A 506 15.09 -9.41 -18.96
CA HIS A 506 15.17 -7.97 -19.24
C HIS A 506 16.26 -7.25 -18.43
N CYS A 507 17.10 -7.96 -17.66
CA CYS A 507 18.16 -7.32 -16.88
C CYS A 507 19.29 -6.76 -17.74
N ALA A 508 19.84 -5.62 -17.29
CA ALA A 508 21.05 -5.03 -17.87
C ALA A 508 22.26 -5.96 -17.74
N ALA A 509 23.23 -5.83 -18.65
CA ALA A 509 24.45 -6.66 -18.66
C ALA A 509 25.30 -6.57 -17.37
N THR A 510 25.16 -5.49 -16.59
CA THR A 510 25.74 -5.38 -15.24
C THR A 510 25.22 -6.41 -14.25
N ALA A 511 24.02 -6.97 -14.49
CA ALA A 511 23.40 -8.06 -13.74
C ALA A 511 23.53 -9.42 -14.44
N ALA A 512 24.42 -9.57 -15.43
CA ALA A 512 24.69 -10.83 -16.14
C ALA A 512 25.43 -11.91 -15.30
N ASP A 513 25.33 -11.85 -13.97
CA ASP A 513 25.85 -12.86 -13.05
C ASP A 513 25.08 -14.18 -13.25
N PRO A 514 25.71 -15.27 -13.70
CA PRO A 514 25.04 -16.56 -13.89
C PRO A 514 24.48 -17.15 -12.59
N ALA A 515 24.93 -16.70 -11.41
CA ALA A 515 24.33 -17.09 -10.14
C ALA A 515 22.92 -16.48 -9.95
N ASN A 516 22.67 -15.28 -10.49
CA ASN A 516 21.37 -14.60 -10.42
C ASN A 516 20.35 -15.15 -11.43
N ARG A 517 20.70 -16.18 -12.23
CA ARG A 517 19.84 -16.70 -13.30
C ARG A 517 18.46 -17.20 -12.84
N ASN A 518 18.32 -17.57 -11.57
CA ASN A 518 17.03 -17.97 -10.98
C ASN A 518 16.09 -16.79 -10.71
N ALA A 519 16.61 -15.57 -10.66
CA ALA A 519 15.85 -14.34 -10.42
C ALA A 519 15.44 -13.63 -11.73
N TRP A 520 15.76 -14.18 -12.91
CA TRP A 520 15.35 -13.61 -14.20
C TRP A 520 13.98 -14.12 -14.65
N GLY A 521 13.27 -13.27 -15.38
CA GLY A 521 11.89 -13.49 -15.83
C GLY A 521 11.00 -12.33 -15.44
N VAL A 522 9.79 -12.30 -15.99
CA VAL A 522 8.69 -11.39 -15.61
C VAL A 522 7.62 -12.18 -14.87
N ASP A 523 7.04 -11.56 -13.84
CA ASP A 523 5.86 -12.09 -13.18
C ASP A 523 4.63 -11.81 -14.06
N LEU A 524 4.05 -12.86 -14.64
CA LEU A 524 2.96 -12.71 -15.62
C LEU A 524 1.73 -12.08 -14.98
N ASN A 525 1.40 -12.47 -13.74
CA ASN A 525 0.28 -11.91 -13.00
C ASN A 525 0.60 -10.54 -12.34
N ARG A 526 1.64 -9.85 -12.84
CA ARG A 526 1.96 -8.43 -12.58
C ARG A 526 2.21 -7.64 -13.87
N ASN A 527 2.04 -8.26 -15.04
CA ASN A 527 2.35 -7.68 -16.36
C ASN A 527 1.13 -7.07 -17.06
N PHE A 528 -0.08 -7.16 -16.52
CA PHE A 528 -1.30 -6.69 -17.19
C PHE A 528 -1.54 -5.17 -17.01
N SER A 529 -2.45 -4.60 -17.81
CA SER A 529 -2.56 -3.15 -18.05
C SER A 529 -3.56 -2.41 -17.15
N VAL A 530 -4.16 -3.09 -16.16
CA VAL A 530 -5.14 -2.49 -15.25
C VAL A 530 -4.60 -2.49 -13.83
N GLY A 531 -4.57 -1.30 -13.21
CA GLY A 531 -4.11 -1.14 -11.84
C GLY A 531 -2.65 -1.57 -11.73
N SER A 532 -1.84 -1.22 -12.72
CA SER A 532 -0.48 -1.71 -12.87
C SER A 532 0.50 -0.95 -11.98
N LEU A 533 1.75 -1.42 -11.93
CA LEU A 533 2.84 -0.64 -11.35
C LEU A 533 3.03 0.71 -12.05
N PHE A 534 2.76 0.75 -13.36
CA PHE A 534 2.92 1.94 -14.21
C PHE A 534 1.79 2.97 -13.98
N ASP A 535 0.62 2.51 -13.54
CA ASP A 535 -0.48 3.33 -13.00
C ASP A 535 -0.23 3.85 -11.56
N GLY A 536 0.84 3.37 -10.89
CA GLY A 536 1.19 3.73 -9.52
C GLY A 536 0.51 2.90 -8.43
N TYR A 537 0.01 1.71 -8.75
CA TYR A 537 -0.52 0.74 -7.77
C TYR A 537 0.61 -0.13 -7.19
N SER A 538 0.34 -0.75 -6.04
CA SER A 538 1.34 -1.42 -5.21
C SER A 538 1.27 -2.96 -5.30
N GLY A 539 2.34 -3.66 -4.94
CA GLY A 539 2.41 -5.14 -5.00
C GLY A 539 3.12 -5.75 -6.22
N ALA A 540 3.82 -4.92 -6.99
CA ALA A 540 4.67 -5.30 -8.12
C ALA A 540 6.01 -4.55 -8.02
N SER A 541 7.07 -5.08 -8.66
CA SER A 541 8.42 -4.52 -8.63
C SER A 541 8.87 -4.00 -9.99
N ALA A 542 9.65 -2.92 -10.00
CA ALA A 542 10.36 -2.42 -11.19
C ALA A 542 11.76 -3.04 -11.35
N THR A 543 12.22 -3.82 -10.37
CA THR A 543 13.55 -4.42 -10.36
C THR A 543 13.54 -5.74 -11.14
N CYS A 544 14.35 -5.86 -12.19
CA CYS A 544 14.39 -7.04 -13.08
C CYS A 544 14.77 -8.38 -12.40
N THR A 545 15.24 -8.33 -11.15
CA THR A 545 15.54 -9.50 -10.30
C THR A 545 14.56 -9.67 -9.13
N GLY A 546 13.51 -8.84 -9.02
CA GLY A 546 12.45 -9.01 -8.02
C GLY A 546 11.47 -10.09 -8.45
N GLU A 547 10.89 -10.84 -7.51
CA GLU A 547 9.97 -11.94 -7.85
C GLU A 547 8.61 -11.49 -8.35
N THR A 548 8.19 -10.27 -8.02
CA THR A 548 6.99 -9.62 -8.56
C THR A 548 7.33 -8.62 -9.69
N TYR A 549 8.43 -8.85 -10.43
CA TYR A 549 8.86 -7.92 -11.49
C TYR A 549 7.80 -7.79 -12.59
N ALA A 550 7.24 -6.58 -12.74
CA ALA A 550 6.15 -6.27 -13.66
C ALA A 550 6.55 -6.28 -15.15
N GLY A 551 7.83 -6.49 -15.46
CA GLY A 551 8.39 -6.34 -16.81
C GLY A 551 8.83 -4.91 -17.13
N PRO A 552 9.33 -4.65 -18.36
CA PRO A 552 9.72 -3.32 -18.82
C PRO A 552 8.53 -2.41 -19.16
N GLY A 553 7.30 -2.95 -19.18
CA GLY A 553 6.06 -2.25 -19.50
C GLY A 553 4.88 -3.21 -19.50
N GLU A 554 3.67 -2.67 -19.47
CA GLU A 554 2.43 -3.44 -19.54
C GLU A 554 2.37 -4.29 -20.81
N LEU A 555 1.94 -5.54 -20.66
CA LEU A 555 1.79 -6.54 -21.72
C LEU A 555 3.08 -6.72 -22.55
N SER A 556 4.25 -6.54 -21.92
CA SER A 556 5.54 -6.80 -22.57
C SER A 556 5.67 -8.26 -22.98
N GLU A 557 5.14 -9.17 -22.17
CA GLU A 557 5.33 -10.59 -22.35
C GLU A 557 4.35 -11.18 -23.38
N PRO A 558 4.79 -12.13 -24.21
CA PRO A 558 3.90 -12.82 -25.16
C PRO A 558 2.82 -13.66 -24.45
N GLU A 559 3.10 -14.20 -23.25
CA GLU A 559 2.17 -15.00 -22.46
C GLU A 559 0.93 -14.17 -22.07
N SER A 560 1.10 -13.07 -21.31
CA SER A 560 0.00 -12.19 -20.91
C SER A 560 -0.78 -11.61 -22.10
N ARG A 561 -0.09 -11.34 -23.22
CA ARG A 561 -0.75 -10.91 -24.48
C ARG A 561 -1.61 -12.00 -25.13
N ASN A 562 -1.33 -13.28 -24.93
CA ASN A 562 -2.16 -14.36 -25.45
C ASN A 562 -3.51 -14.46 -24.73
N GLU A 563 -3.55 -14.24 -23.43
CA GLU A 563 -4.79 -14.23 -22.63
C GLU A 563 -5.65 -13.00 -22.96
N VAL A 564 -5.00 -11.84 -23.05
CA VAL A 564 -5.59 -10.60 -23.56
C VAL A 564 -6.17 -10.78 -24.97
N TRP A 565 -5.47 -11.51 -25.85
CA TRP A 565 -5.93 -11.80 -27.21
C TRP A 565 -7.07 -12.81 -27.26
N LEU A 566 -7.02 -13.88 -26.46
CA LEU A 566 -8.05 -14.92 -26.45
C LEU A 566 -9.40 -14.31 -26.07
N THR A 567 -9.42 -13.54 -24.98
CA THR A 567 -10.61 -12.84 -24.49
C THR A 567 -11.09 -11.73 -25.43
N GLN A 568 -10.22 -11.18 -26.29
CA GLN A 568 -10.61 -10.26 -27.38
C GLN A 568 -11.19 -10.98 -28.61
N GLN A 569 -10.67 -12.16 -28.99
CA GLN A 569 -11.19 -12.94 -30.12
C GLN A 569 -12.53 -13.61 -29.82
N TYR A 570 -12.76 -13.96 -28.56
CA TYR A 570 -13.97 -14.65 -28.11
C TYR A 570 -14.75 -13.75 -27.13
N PRO A 571 -15.36 -12.64 -27.60
CA PRO A 571 -16.09 -11.68 -26.77
C PRO A 571 -17.37 -12.26 -26.14
N ASN A 572 -17.75 -13.48 -26.51
CA ASN A 572 -18.78 -14.27 -25.83
C ASN A 572 -18.30 -14.80 -24.47
N ILE A 573 -17.00 -14.80 -24.16
CA ILE A 573 -16.49 -15.05 -22.81
C ILE A 573 -17.07 -14.00 -21.85
N LYS A 574 -17.73 -14.49 -20.80
CA LYS A 574 -18.32 -13.67 -19.73
C LYS A 574 -17.92 -14.12 -18.34
N PHE A 575 -17.40 -15.34 -18.21
CA PHE A 575 -16.94 -15.93 -16.95
C PHE A 575 -15.48 -16.35 -17.07
N ALA A 576 -14.73 -16.25 -15.98
CA ALA A 576 -13.36 -16.75 -15.93
C ALA A 576 -12.96 -17.31 -14.55
N MET A 577 -11.94 -18.17 -14.54
CA MET A 577 -11.28 -18.64 -13.33
C MET A 577 -9.77 -18.65 -13.59
N ASN A 578 -9.04 -17.80 -12.88
CA ASN A 578 -7.60 -17.97 -12.73
C ASN A 578 -7.33 -19.03 -11.64
N THR A 579 -6.40 -19.95 -11.87
CA THR A 579 -6.08 -21.03 -10.94
C THR A 579 -4.59 -21.00 -10.59
N HIS A 580 -4.32 -20.57 -9.37
CA HIS A 580 -3.03 -20.46 -8.69
C HIS A 580 -2.86 -21.48 -7.56
N SER A 581 -1.66 -21.56 -6.98
CA SER A 581 -1.43 -22.17 -5.67
C SER A 581 -0.41 -21.37 -4.84
N TYR A 582 -0.47 -21.32 -3.51
CA TYR A 582 -1.31 -22.11 -2.60
C TYR A 582 -1.86 -21.26 -1.45
N GLY A 583 -2.88 -21.80 -0.77
CA GLY A 583 -3.31 -21.29 0.53
C GLY A 583 -4.80 -21.43 0.80
N GLY A 584 -5.60 -21.90 -0.16
CA GLY A 584 -7.05 -21.98 0.01
C GLY A 584 -7.68 -20.59 0.14
N TYR A 585 -7.44 -19.75 -0.87
CA TYR A 585 -8.12 -18.47 -1.07
C TYR A 585 -9.07 -18.58 -2.27
N PHE A 586 -10.15 -17.81 -2.22
CA PHE A 586 -11.13 -17.74 -3.31
C PHE A 586 -11.59 -16.30 -3.48
N MET A 587 -11.08 -15.65 -4.52
CA MET A 587 -11.05 -14.19 -4.61
C MET A 587 -11.69 -13.69 -5.90
N TRP A 588 -11.89 -12.37 -5.98
CA TRP A 588 -12.40 -11.70 -7.17
C TRP A 588 -11.98 -10.21 -7.20
N PRO A 589 -12.11 -9.52 -8.34
CA PRO A 589 -11.80 -8.10 -8.50
C PRO A 589 -12.60 -7.15 -7.56
N PRO A 590 -12.05 -5.96 -7.23
CA PRO A 590 -10.75 -5.43 -7.66
C PRO A 590 -9.57 -6.13 -6.97
N GLY A 591 -8.41 -6.19 -7.64
CA GLY A 591 -7.15 -6.73 -7.13
C GLY A 591 -6.18 -5.70 -6.53
N ALA A 592 -6.10 -4.51 -7.13
CA ALA A 592 -5.06 -3.53 -6.80
C ALA A 592 -5.53 -2.34 -5.92
N TYR A 593 -4.60 -1.79 -5.12
CA TYR A 593 -4.69 -0.47 -4.48
C TYR A 593 -3.35 0.29 -4.52
N LYS A 594 -3.41 1.61 -4.33
CA LYS A 594 -2.21 2.44 -4.06
C LYS A 594 -1.99 2.50 -2.54
N SER A 595 -0.77 2.22 -2.06
CA SER A 595 -0.49 2.16 -0.61
C SER A 595 -0.83 3.44 0.16
N ALA A 596 -0.71 4.62 -0.47
CA ALA A 596 -1.08 5.89 0.16
C ALA A 596 -2.61 5.98 0.38
N GLY A 597 -3.05 5.79 1.63
CA GLY A 597 -4.47 5.80 1.99
C GLY A 597 -5.26 4.55 1.56
N ARG A 598 -4.58 3.53 1.02
CA ARG A 598 -5.17 2.28 0.48
C ARG A 598 -6.29 2.57 -0.55
N GLU A 599 -6.00 3.43 -1.52
CA GLU A 599 -6.90 3.80 -2.62
C GLU A 599 -7.08 2.59 -3.56
N LEU A 600 -8.20 1.87 -3.42
CA LEU A 600 -8.55 0.71 -4.24
C LEU A 600 -8.89 1.13 -5.68
N LEU A 601 -8.68 0.21 -6.64
CA LEU A 601 -9.45 0.22 -7.89
C LEU A 601 -10.98 0.23 -7.58
N PRO A 602 -11.83 0.77 -8.47
CA PRO A 602 -13.25 0.87 -8.23
C PRO A 602 -13.88 -0.48 -7.86
N ARG A 603 -14.55 -0.56 -6.69
CA ARG A 603 -15.29 -1.78 -6.32
C ARG A 603 -16.40 -2.07 -7.34
N VAL A 604 -16.69 -3.36 -7.49
CA VAL A 604 -17.89 -3.83 -8.18
C VAL A 604 -19.15 -3.30 -7.48
N ASP A 605 -20.25 -3.14 -8.23
CA ASP A 605 -21.51 -2.68 -7.65
C ASP A 605 -22.03 -3.67 -6.58
N TYR A 606 -22.81 -3.20 -5.60
CA TYR A 606 -23.22 -4.01 -4.44
C TYR A 606 -24.01 -5.29 -4.80
N GLY A 607 -24.89 -5.23 -5.80
CA GLY A 607 -25.60 -6.41 -6.30
C GLY A 607 -24.66 -7.41 -6.97
N THR A 608 -23.66 -6.91 -7.70
CA THR A 608 -22.59 -7.71 -8.30
C THR A 608 -21.71 -8.35 -7.21
N GLU A 609 -21.36 -7.61 -6.15
CA GLU A 609 -20.62 -8.15 -4.99
C GLU A 609 -21.41 -9.29 -4.31
N ASN A 610 -22.73 -9.14 -4.15
CA ASN A 610 -23.60 -10.20 -3.64
C ASN A 610 -23.66 -11.42 -4.58
N TYR A 611 -23.60 -11.23 -5.91
CA TYR A 611 -23.56 -12.33 -6.87
C TYR A 611 -22.25 -13.12 -6.74
N PHE A 612 -21.12 -12.43 -6.57
CA PHE A 612 -19.85 -13.08 -6.25
C PHE A 612 -19.96 -13.92 -4.97
N TRP A 613 -20.60 -13.42 -3.90
CA TRP A 613 -20.82 -14.19 -2.67
C TRP A 613 -21.70 -15.43 -2.86
N GLU A 614 -22.83 -15.32 -3.57
CA GLU A 614 -23.74 -16.45 -3.79
C GLU A 614 -23.13 -17.55 -4.68
N ALA A 615 -22.52 -17.15 -5.80
CA ALA A 615 -21.80 -18.08 -6.66
C ALA A 615 -20.60 -18.72 -5.93
N SER A 616 -19.95 -17.99 -5.00
CA SER A 616 -18.89 -18.56 -4.16
C SER A 616 -19.40 -19.65 -3.22
N ASP A 617 -20.59 -19.54 -2.61
CA ASP A 617 -21.14 -20.62 -1.78
C ASP A 617 -21.36 -21.90 -2.59
N HIS A 618 -21.86 -21.80 -3.82
CA HIS A 618 -22.01 -22.94 -4.74
C HIS A 618 -20.67 -23.55 -5.14
N ILE A 619 -19.69 -22.72 -5.55
CA ILE A 619 -18.38 -23.18 -6.00
C ILE A 619 -17.59 -23.83 -4.86
N LEU A 620 -17.57 -23.20 -3.69
CA LEU A 620 -16.82 -23.67 -2.53
C LEU A 620 -17.49 -24.88 -1.84
N SER A 621 -18.82 -25.00 -1.89
CA SER A 621 -19.50 -26.23 -1.47
C SER A 621 -19.07 -27.42 -2.34
N ALA A 622 -18.97 -27.24 -3.67
CA ALA A 622 -18.53 -28.30 -4.58
C ALA A 622 -17.07 -28.74 -4.34
N VAL A 623 -16.19 -27.81 -3.95
CA VAL A 623 -14.82 -28.11 -3.47
C VAL A 623 -14.88 -28.96 -2.19
N GLN A 624 -15.65 -28.51 -1.19
CA GLN A 624 -15.82 -29.20 0.10
C GLN A 624 -16.36 -30.63 -0.05
N ASP A 625 -17.22 -30.90 -1.02
CA ASP A 625 -17.85 -32.20 -1.25
C ASP A 625 -16.88 -33.35 -1.56
N TYR A 626 -15.65 -33.08 -1.98
CA TYR A 626 -14.71 -34.13 -2.38
C TYR A 626 -14.12 -34.87 -1.17
N ARG A 627 -13.38 -34.16 -0.30
CA ARG A 627 -12.74 -34.71 0.91
C ARG A 627 -13.02 -33.92 2.20
N GLY A 628 -13.94 -32.96 2.15
CA GLY A 628 -14.38 -32.15 3.28
C GLY A 628 -13.68 -30.79 3.41
N THR A 629 -12.67 -30.46 2.60
CA THR A 629 -11.87 -29.24 2.74
C THR A 629 -12.71 -27.98 2.58
N ALA A 630 -12.78 -27.16 3.63
CA ALA A 630 -13.44 -25.86 3.57
C ALA A 630 -12.42 -24.74 3.31
N ILE A 631 -12.63 -23.99 2.23
CA ILE A 631 -12.01 -22.67 2.04
C ILE A 631 -12.58 -21.71 3.10
N TRP A 632 -11.71 -20.94 3.74
CA TRP A 632 -12.09 -20.19 4.94
C TRP A 632 -12.88 -18.92 4.62
N PRO A 633 -13.85 -18.52 5.47
CA PRO A 633 -14.50 -17.21 5.42
C PRO A 633 -13.54 -16.02 5.23
N GLY A 634 -12.48 -15.97 6.05
CA GLY A 634 -11.46 -14.90 6.00
C GLY A 634 -10.47 -14.98 4.84
N ARG A 635 -10.57 -16.01 3.99
CA ARG A 635 -9.83 -16.18 2.72
C ARG A 635 -10.73 -16.11 1.47
N THR A 636 -12.03 -15.86 1.67
CA THR A 636 -13.01 -15.65 0.59
C THR A 636 -13.42 -14.19 0.54
N GLY A 637 -13.43 -13.54 -0.63
CA GLY A 637 -13.78 -12.11 -0.79
C GLY A 637 -12.96 -11.40 -1.88
N PRO A 638 -13.18 -10.09 -2.10
CA PRO A 638 -12.31 -9.31 -2.99
C PRO A 638 -10.84 -9.45 -2.57
N VAL A 639 -9.93 -9.62 -3.55
CA VAL A 639 -8.49 -9.87 -3.32
C VAL A 639 -7.87 -8.99 -2.19
N PRO A 640 -7.97 -7.65 -2.20
CA PRO A 640 -7.33 -6.81 -1.20
C PRO A 640 -7.98 -6.92 0.20
N ASP A 641 -9.20 -7.46 0.31
CA ASP A 641 -9.90 -7.63 1.60
C ASP A 641 -9.47 -8.90 2.36
N VAL A 642 -8.80 -9.83 1.66
CA VAL A 642 -8.32 -11.11 2.20
C VAL A 642 -6.81 -11.31 2.10
N LEU A 643 -6.16 -10.68 1.12
CA LEU A 643 -4.75 -10.89 0.75
C LEU A 643 -3.92 -9.60 0.88
N TYR A 644 -3.61 -8.93 -0.24
CA TYR A 644 -2.91 -7.64 -0.34
C TYR A 644 -3.11 -7.08 -1.77
N SER A 645 -2.59 -5.89 -2.09
CA SER A 645 -2.69 -5.34 -3.46
C SER A 645 -1.89 -6.18 -4.47
N ALA A 646 -2.54 -6.64 -5.53
CA ALA A 646 -1.88 -7.31 -6.65
C ALA A 646 -1.87 -6.40 -7.90
N ALA A 647 -0.92 -5.47 -8.00
CA ALA A 647 -0.86 -4.56 -9.15
C ALA A 647 -0.60 -5.29 -10.48
N GLY A 648 -1.42 -5.03 -11.50
CA GLY A 648 -1.26 -5.57 -12.85
C GLY A 648 -1.63 -7.05 -13.00
N ASN A 649 -2.66 -7.52 -12.29
CA ASN A 649 -3.15 -8.91 -12.35
C ASN A 649 -4.13 -9.17 -13.51
N SER A 650 -4.28 -10.43 -13.92
CA SER A 650 -5.14 -10.84 -15.05
C SER A 650 -6.64 -10.69 -14.78
N ALA A 651 -7.09 -10.88 -13.55
CA ALA A 651 -8.51 -10.76 -13.19
C ALA A 651 -9.02 -9.32 -13.31
N ASP A 652 -8.26 -8.33 -12.85
CA ASP A 652 -8.56 -6.91 -13.04
C ASP A 652 -8.56 -6.53 -14.54
N GLU A 653 -7.59 -7.02 -15.31
CA GLU A 653 -7.56 -6.84 -16.77
C GLU A 653 -8.81 -7.41 -17.46
N HIS A 654 -9.30 -8.57 -17.03
CA HIS A 654 -10.47 -9.20 -17.62
C HIS A 654 -11.79 -8.56 -17.12
N TRP A 655 -11.85 -8.12 -15.87
CA TRP A 655 -13.01 -7.40 -15.33
C TRP A 655 -13.14 -5.99 -15.93
N PHE A 656 -12.14 -5.11 -15.75
CA PHE A 656 -12.29 -3.69 -16.08
C PHE A 656 -12.29 -3.42 -17.59
N ASN A 657 -11.47 -4.11 -18.39
CA ASN A 657 -11.41 -3.87 -19.84
C ASN A 657 -12.44 -4.67 -20.65
N ARG A 658 -13.10 -5.70 -20.08
CA ARG A 658 -13.97 -6.64 -20.85
C ARG A 658 -15.28 -7.02 -20.17
N GLY A 659 -15.48 -6.69 -18.89
CA GLY A 659 -16.67 -7.07 -18.12
C GLY A 659 -16.79 -8.59 -17.91
N ILE A 660 -15.66 -9.30 -17.80
CA ILE A 660 -15.64 -10.74 -17.52
C ILE A 660 -15.72 -10.95 -16.01
N ILE A 661 -16.73 -11.69 -15.57
CA ILE A 661 -16.97 -12.07 -14.17
C ILE A 661 -15.98 -13.18 -13.81
N GLY A 662 -14.86 -12.78 -13.19
CA GLY A 662 -13.73 -13.67 -12.89
C GLY A 662 -13.56 -13.94 -11.39
N TRP A 663 -13.10 -15.15 -11.07
CA TRP A 663 -12.57 -15.50 -9.76
C TRP A 663 -11.11 -15.92 -9.85
N ASP A 664 -10.39 -15.79 -8.74
CA ASP A 664 -9.03 -16.27 -8.56
C ASP A 664 -9.03 -17.38 -7.50
N PHE A 665 -8.50 -18.55 -7.86
CA PHE A 665 -8.42 -19.70 -6.99
C PHE A 665 -6.98 -19.90 -6.51
N GLU A 666 -6.73 -19.87 -5.19
CA GLU A 666 -5.50 -20.42 -4.62
C GLU A 666 -5.78 -21.84 -4.12
N VAL A 667 -5.36 -22.86 -4.88
CA VAL A 667 -5.55 -24.27 -4.49
C VAL A 667 -4.69 -24.63 -3.28
N GLY A 668 -4.75 -25.88 -2.80
CA GLY A 668 -3.95 -26.31 -1.65
C GLY A 668 -4.26 -25.52 -0.37
N ALA A 669 -5.44 -25.76 0.22
CA ALA A 669 -5.81 -25.17 1.49
C ALA A 669 -5.01 -25.77 2.66
N ASP A 670 -4.74 -24.99 3.70
CA ASP A 670 -4.02 -25.49 4.88
C ASP A 670 -4.80 -26.63 5.55
N LEU A 671 -4.15 -27.77 5.78
CA LEU A 671 -4.74 -28.96 6.39
C LEU A 671 -4.66 -28.90 7.92
N TYR A 672 -5.75 -29.24 8.61
CA TYR A 672 -5.74 -29.27 10.08
C TYR A 672 -5.15 -30.56 10.62
N ASN A 673 -4.13 -30.45 11.46
CA ASN A 673 -3.58 -31.57 12.21
C ASN A 673 -4.27 -31.66 13.59
N PRO A 674 -5.11 -32.68 13.86
CA PRO A 674 -5.86 -32.80 15.11
C PRO A 674 -4.98 -33.17 16.32
N VAL A 675 -3.75 -33.66 16.10
CA VAL A 675 -2.80 -34.00 17.16
C VAL A 675 -2.09 -32.74 17.67
N THR A 676 -1.58 -31.90 16.77
CA THR A 676 -0.90 -30.65 17.13
C THR A 676 -1.87 -29.48 17.34
N LYS A 677 -3.14 -29.65 16.91
CA LYS A 677 -4.20 -28.64 16.87
C LYS A 677 -3.85 -27.39 16.05
N ARG A 678 -3.02 -27.55 15.03
CA ARG A 678 -2.58 -26.48 14.11
C ARG A 678 -2.97 -26.80 12.68
N PHE A 679 -3.22 -25.75 11.91
CA PHE A 679 -3.22 -25.84 10.44
C PHE A 679 -1.77 -25.90 9.93
N THR A 680 -1.55 -26.68 8.86
CA THR A 680 -0.26 -26.87 8.19
C THR A 680 -0.42 -26.59 6.71
N ALA A 681 0.42 -25.72 6.16
CA ALA A 681 0.44 -25.41 4.74
C ALA A 681 0.93 -26.61 3.91
N VAL A 682 0.29 -26.84 2.77
CA VAL A 682 0.67 -27.88 1.79
C VAL A 682 1.80 -27.41 0.85
N GLY A 683 1.87 -26.11 0.57
CA GLY A 683 2.89 -25.47 -0.26
C GLY A 683 2.61 -25.58 -1.77
N PHE A 684 3.53 -25.05 -2.58
CA PHE A 684 3.40 -25.01 -4.05
C PHE A 684 3.51 -26.38 -4.74
N GLN A 685 4.26 -27.29 -4.12
CA GLN A 685 4.69 -28.59 -4.66
C GLN A 685 4.55 -29.68 -3.60
N PRO A 686 3.33 -29.98 -3.14
CA PRO A 686 3.11 -31.06 -2.20
C PRO A 686 3.50 -32.41 -2.86
N PRO A 687 3.75 -33.47 -2.07
CA PRO A 687 3.90 -34.82 -2.62
C PRO A 687 2.73 -35.13 -3.55
N PHE A 688 2.96 -35.80 -4.69
CA PHE A 688 1.91 -35.98 -5.71
C PHE A 688 0.63 -36.62 -5.17
N SER A 689 0.70 -37.46 -4.13
CA SER A 689 -0.50 -38.00 -3.45
C SER A 689 -1.42 -36.94 -2.83
N GLU A 690 -0.91 -35.78 -2.45
CA GLU A 690 -1.71 -34.65 -1.97
C GLU A 690 -2.08 -33.73 -3.14
N GLY A 691 -1.15 -33.41 -4.04
CA GLY A 691 -1.43 -32.62 -5.25
C GLY A 691 -2.48 -33.26 -6.18
N HIS A 692 -2.61 -34.59 -6.15
CA HIS A 692 -3.68 -35.35 -6.79
C HIS A 692 -5.04 -35.08 -6.15
N GLU A 693 -5.13 -35.21 -4.82
CA GLU A 693 -6.36 -34.95 -4.07
C GLU A 693 -6.79 -33.48 -4.23
N GLU A 694 -5.85 -32.53 -4.24
CA GLU A 694 -6.10 -31.13 -4.60
C GLU A 694 -6.62 -30.99 -6.04
N ALA A 695 -5.99 -31.61 -7.04
CA ALA A 695 -6.48 -31.55 -8.41
C ALA A 695 -7.92 -32.11 -8.55
N MET A 696 -8.26 -33.18 -7.81
CA MET A 696 -9.60 -33.76 -7.79
C MET A 696 -10.64 -32.84 -7.14
N GLU A 697 -10.25 -32.23 -6.01
CA GLU A 697 -10.99 -31.28 -5.19
C GLU A 697 -11.32 -30.00 -5.96
N PHE A 698 -10.31 -29.33 -6.49
CA PHE A 698 -10.48 -28.03 -7.16
C PHE A 698 -11.05 -28.15 -8.57
N THR A 699 -10.99 -29.35 -9.19
CA THR A 699 -11.79 -29.63 -10.39
C THR A 699 -13.29 -29.56 -10.11
N ASN A 700 -13.77 -29.90 -8.91
CA ASN A 700 -15.18 -29.68 -8.59
C ASN A 700 -15.52 -28.18 -8.59
N GLY A 701 -14.61 -27.33 -8.12
CA GLY A 701 -14.73 -25.87 -8.20
C GLY A 701 -14.77 -25.36 -9.65
N GLN A 702 -13.85 -25.83 -10.50
CA GLN A 702 -13.87 -25.49 -11.94
C GLN A 702 -15.14 -25.98 -12.65
N ILE A 703 -15.71 -27.13 -12.27
CA ILE A 703 -17.01 -27.58 -12.80
C ILE A 703 -18.16 -26.74 -12.24
N ALA A 704 -18.08 -26.27 -10.98
CA ALA A 704 -19.12 -25.46 -10.37
C ALA A 704 -19.21 -24.04 -10.97
N ILE A 705 -18.10 -23.40 -11.36
CA ILE A 705 -18.19 -22.13 -12.13
C ILE A 705 -18.85 -22.35 -13.50
N LEU A 706 -18.68 -23.51 -14.15
CA LEU A 706 -19.44 -23.83 -15.37
C LEU A 706 -20.94 -23.97 -15.07
N GLU A 707 -21.32 -24.50 -13.91
CA GLU A 707 -22.72 -24.54 -13.48
C GLU A 707 -23.28 -23.13 -13.22
N VAL A 708 -22.51 -22.23 -12.59
CA VAL A 708 -22.84 -20.80 -12.38
C VAL A 708 -22.99 -20.07 -13.72
N ALA A 709 -22.01 -20.19 -14.62
CA ALA A 709 -22.04 -19.58 -15.94
C ALA A 709 -23.23 -20.08 -16.78
N ARG A 710 -23.59 -21.36 -16.67
CA ARG A 710 -24.80 -21.90 -17.30
C ARG A 710 -26.06 -21.34 -16.66
N ALA A 711 -26.14 -21.24 -15.33
CA ALA A 711 -27.29 -20.68 -14.63
C ALA A 711 -27.58 -19.25 -15.11
N PHE A 712 -26.55 -18.40 -15.17
CA PHE A 712 -26.60 -17.07 -15.78
C PHE A 712 -27.19 -17.06 -17.21
N THR A 713 -26.85 -18.03 -18.07
CA THR A 713 -27.45 -18.08 -19.41
C THR A 713 -28.95 -18.40 -19.43
N GLU A 714 -29.44 -19.12 -18.43
CA GLU A 714 -30.81 -19.61 -18.32
C GLU A 714 -31.71 -18.69 -17.47
N ASP A 715 -31.11 -17.76 -16.72
CA ASP A 715 -31.76 -16.82 -15.82
C ASP A 715 -32.67 -15.81 -16.55
N ARG A 716 -33.96 -15.89 -16.29
CA ARG A 716 -35.01 -15.01 -16.81
C ARG A 716 -35.99 -14.58 -15.72
N ASP A 717 -35.64 -14.84 -14.47
CA ASP A 717 -36.44 -14.39 -13.34
C ASP A 717 -36.22 -12.87 -13.19
N LEU A 718 -37.16 -12.16 -12.55
CA LEU A 718 -37.07 -10.71 -12.41
C LEU A 718 -36.81 -10.39 -10.93
N PRO A 719 -35.76 -9.63 -10.58
CA PRO A 719 -35.42 -9.38 -9.19
C PRO A 719 -36.50 -8.55 -8.50
N GLU A 720 -36.95 -8.98 -7.32
CA GLU A 720 -37.83 -8.20 -6.44
C GLU A 720 -37.04 -7.45 -5.35
N SER A 721 -37.08 -6.12 -5.41
CA SER A 721 -36.57 -5.24 -4.39
C SER A 721 -37.66 -4.65 -3.48
N LYS A 722 -37.32 -4.42 -2.21
CA LYS A 722 -38.19 -3.87 -1.17
C LYS A 722 -37.40 -2.86 -0.34
N LEU A 723 -37.96 -1.66 -0.17
CA LEU A 723 -37.42 -0.67 0.75
C LEU A 723 -37.59 -1.17 2.19
N LYS A 724 -36.59 -0.92 3.03
CA LYS A 724 -36.61 -1.23 4.45
C LYS A 724 -36.14 -0.02 5.24
N VAL A 725 -37.06 0.66 5.93
CA VAL A 725 -36.70 1.66 6.95
C VAL A 725 -35.94 0.97 8.09
N THR A 726 -34.74 1.46 8.39
CA THR A 726 -33.81 0.88 9.37
C THR A 726 -33.72 1.71 10.64
N ALA A 727 -33.94 3.03 10.58
CA ALA A 727 -34.08 3.89 11.75
C ALA A 727 -35.10 5.02 11.52
N LYS A 728 -35.86 5.40 12.56
CA LYS A 728 -36.74 6.58 12.57
C LYS A 728 -36.37 7.52 13.72
N ASN A 729 -35.40 8.39 13.46
CA ASN A 729 -34.87 9.37 14.42
C ASN A 729 -35.77 10.62 14.50
N ALA A 730 -35.40 11.54 15.39
CA ALA A 730 -36.03 12.86 15.46
C ALA A 730 -35.49 13.72 14.30
N GLY A 731 -36.37 14.18 13.41
CA GLY A 731 -35.98 15.01 12.25
C GLY A 731 -35.18 14.28 11.15
N SER A 732 -35.05 12.96 11.20
CA SER A 732 -34.47 12.16 10.12
C SER A 732 -34.97 10.72 10.13
N SER A 733 -34.85 10.01 9.02
CA SER A 733 -35.07 8.56 8.95
C SER A 733 -34.09 7.93 7.97
N ALA A 734 -33.62 6.73 8.32
CA ALA A 734 -32.70 5.95 7.51
C ALA A 734 -33.40 4.72 6.95
N PHE A 735 -33.02 4.32 5.75
CA PHE A 735 -33.50 3.13 5.08
C PHE A 735 -32.40 2.48 4.24
N THR A 736 -32.65 1.27 3.79
CA THR A 736 -31.86 0.56 2.78
C THR A 736 -32.80 -0.26 1.90
N PHE A 737 -32.29 -1.00 0.93
CA PHE A 737 -33.08 -1.95 0.15
C PHE A 737 -32.73 -3.39 0.51
N ARG A 738 -33.68 -4.29 0.27
CA ARG A 738 -33.47 -5.73 0.22
C ARG A 738 -33.92 -6.23 -1.14
N THR A 739 -33.14 -7.10 -1.75
CA THR A 739 -33.52 -7.89 -2.91
C THR A 739 -33.77 -9.34 -2.47
N ASP A 740 -34.50 -10.11 -3.27
CA ASP A 740 -34.65 -11.55 -3.11
C ASP A 740 -33.49 -12.36 -3.73
N GLU A 741 -32.87 -11.81 -4.77
CA GLU A 741 -31.63 -12.30 -5.39
C GLU A 741 -30.55 -11.20 -5.52
N PRO A 742 -29.31 -11.50 -5.94
CA PRO A 742 -28.25 -10.50 -6.12
C PRO A 742 -28.54 -9.50 -7.26
N ALA A 743 -29.03 -8.31 -6.90
CA ALA A 743 -29.37 -7.28 -7.87
C ALA A 743 -28.95 -5.85 -7.45
N ASN A 744 -28.56 -5.06 -8.44
CA ASN A 744 -28.18 -3.65 -8.30
C ASN A 744 -29.44 -2.77 -8.27
N VAL A 745 -29.63 -2.03 -7.16
CA VAL A 745 -30.79 -1.14 -6.98
C VAL A 745 -30.43 0.28 -7.37
N TYR A 746 -31.17 0.85 -8.32
CA TYR A 746 -31.05 2.23 -8.79
C TYR A 746 -32.19 3.07 -8.20
N TYR A 747 -31.90 4.23 -7.60
CA TYR A 747 -32.91 5.01 -6.87
C TYR A 747 -32.80 6.53 -7.07
N THR A 748 -33.91 7.23 -6.79
CA THR A 748 -34.03 8.69 -6.72
C THR A 748 -34.76 9.10 -5.45
N LEU A 749 -34.44 10.30 -4.92
CA LEU A 749 -34.96 10.86 -3.65
C LEU A 749 -35.78 12.14 -3.83
N ASP A 750 -36.07 12.52 -5.08
CA ASP A 750 -36.77 13.74 -5.47
C ASP A 750 -38.10 13.44 -6.20
N GLY A 751 -38.53 12.17 -6.22
CA GLY A 751 -39.68 11.69 -6.98
C GLY A 751 -39.47 11.60 -8.49
N SER A 752 -38.27 11.93 -9.01
CA SER A 752 -37.95 11.79 -10.42
C SER A 752 -37.88 10.31 -10.85
N ARG A 753 -38.05 10.04 -12.13
CA ARG A 753 -38.02 8.68 -12.70
C ARG A 753 -36.59 8.12 -12.62
N PRO A 754 -36.35 6.97 -11.95
CA PRO A 754 -35.03 6.37 -11.87
C PRO A 754 -34.58 5.78 -13.22
N THR A 755 -33.30 5.85 -13.52
CA THR A 755 -32.68 5.36 -14.77
C THR A 755 -31.38 4.62 -14.47
N LEU A 756 -30.72 4.03 -15.47
CA LEU A 756 -29.38 3.43 -15.31
C LEU A 756 -28.28 4.46 -14.94
N ASN A 757 -28.58 5.77 -15.08
CA ASN A 757 -27.71 6.86 -14.64
C ASN A 757 -28.06 7.40 -13.23
N SER A 758 -29.10 6.85 -12.59
CA SER A 758 -29.44 7.21 -11.20
C SER A 758 -28.44 6.60 -10.21
N PRO A 759 -28.29 7.17 -9.00
CA PRO A 759 -27.50 6.58 -7.93
C PRO A 759 -27.86 5.11 -7.70
N LYS A 760 -26.82 4.26 -7.63
CA LYS A 760 -26.94 2.88 -7.20
C LYS A 760 -26.82 2.78 -5.68
N LEU A 761 -27.46 1.77 -5.10
CA LEU A 761 -27.13 1.30 -3.76
C LEU A 761 -25.69 0.74 -3.78
N VAL A 762 -24.85 1.22 -2.86
CA VAL A 762 -23.46 0.76 -2.69
C VAL A 762 -23.29 -0.01 -1.39
N SER A 763 -22.17 -0.71 -1.24
CA SER A 763 -21.75 -1.30 0.03
C SER A 763 -21.49 -0.18 1.06
N ALA A 764 -21.96 -0.34 2.31
CA ALA A 764 -21.80 0.65 3.38
C ALA A 764 -20.32 0.89 3.72
N ASN A 765 -19.55 -0.20 3.71
CA ASN A 765 -18.11 -0.26 3.82
C ASN A 765 -17.65 -1.67 3.38
N MET A 766 -16.35 -1.94 3.45
CA MET A 766 -15.82 -3.30 3.31
C MET A 766 -16.52 -4.27 4.28
N ARG A 767 -17.21 -5.29 3.74
CA ARG A 767 -17.94 -6.35 4.48
C ARG A 767 -19.06 -5.85 5.42
N GLU A 768 -19.49 -4.59 5.34
CA GLU A 768 -20.57 -4.02 6.19
C GLU A 768 -21.96 -4.10 5.55
N GLY A 769 -22.11 -4.81 4.43
CA GLY A 769 -23.39 -4.98 3.71
C GLY A 769 -23.89 -3.70 3.05
N ALA A 770 -25.21 -3.57 2.90
CA ALA A 770 -25.84 -2.47 2.17
C ALA A 770 -25.75 -1.10 2.87
N GLN A 771 -25.46 -0.04 2.10
CA GLN A 771 -25.50 1.35 2.58
C GLN A 771 -26.83 1.70 3.26
N GLN A 772 -26.74 2.53 4.30
CA GLN A 772 -27.88 3.19 4.93
C GLN A 772 -28.07 4.59 4.33
N ILE A 773 -29.17 4.80 3.63
CA ILE A 773 -29.56 6.08 3.03
C ILE A 773 -30.37 6.85 4.07
N THR A 774 -29.98 8.09 4.38
CA THR A 774 -30.69 8.94 5.37
C THR A 774 -31.36 10.12 4.69
N VAL A 775 -32.61 10.39 5.07
CA VAL A 775 -33.41 11.56 4.66
C VAL A 775 -33.81 12.40 5.87
N ASP A 776 -33.81 13.72 5.71
CA ASP A 776 -34.11 14.74 6.72
C ASP A 776 -35.55 15.29 6.65
N LYS A 777 -36.27 14.92 5.60
CA LYS A 777 -37.68 15.25 5.35
C LYS A 777 -38.40 14.02 4.77
N THR A 778 -39.72 13.99 4.93
CA THR A 778 -40.56 12.95 4.30
C THR A 778 -40.34 12.96 2.80
N THR A 779 -39.91 11.81 2.27
CA THR A 779 -39.34 11.69 0.92
C THR A 779 -40.02 10.56 0.14
N GLU A 780 -40.48 10.84 -1.08
CA GLU A 780 -40.85 9.79 -2.03
C GLU A 780 -39.58 9.21 -2.63
N VAL A 781 -39.30 7.94 -2.33
CA VAL A 781 -38.20 7.18 -2.92
C VAL A 781 -38.75 6.41 -4.11
N SER A 782 -38.09 6.53 -5.25
CA SER A 782 -38.44 5.82 -6.48
C SER A 782 -37.27 4.96 -6.94
N TRP A 783 -37.47 3.68 -7.24
CA TRP A 783 -36.37 2.75 -7.52
C TRP A 783 -36.74 1.56 -8.42
N PHE A 784 -35.72 0.84 -8.90
CA PHE A 784 -35.83 -0.48 -9.53
C PHE A 784 -34.55 -1.29 -9.30
N SER A 785 -34.63 -2.62 -9.32
CA SER A 785 -33.47 -3.53 -9.38
C SER A 785 -33.17 -4.06 -10.78
N VAL A 786 -31.88 -4.33 -11.03
CA VAL A 786 -31.36 -5.10 -12.18
C VAL A 786 -30.39 -6.14 -11.67
N ASP A 787 -30.58 -7.41 -12.01
CA ASP A 787 -29.63 -8.47 -11.69
C ASP A 787 -28.35 -8.38 -12.56
N ILE A 788 -27.46 -9.37 -12.43
CA ILE A 788 -26.23 -9.43 -13.24
C ILE A 788 -26.47 -9.96 -14.66
N ALA A 789 -27.53 -10.74 -14.90
CA ALA A 789 -27.94 -11.22 -16.23
C ALA A 789 -28.59 -10.13 -17.09
N GLY A 790 -29.01 -9.03 -16.47
CA GLY A 790 -29.66 -7.88 -17.07
C GLY A 790 -31.18 -7.89 -16.99
N ASN A 791 -31.81 -8.80 -16.23
CA ASN A 791 -33.26 -8.75 -16.06
C ASN A 791 -33.65 -7.57 -15.15
N VAL A 792 -34.71 -6.86 -15.53
CA VAL A 792 -35.14 -5.63 -14.86
C VAL A 792 -36.46 -5.85 -14.14
N GLU A 793 -36.47 -5.48 -12.85
CA GLU A 793 -37.63 -5.55 -11.98
C GLU A 793 -38.92 -5.02 -12.62
N ASN A 794 -40.04 -5.73 -12.39
CA ASN A 794 -41.37 -5.42 -12.95
C ASN A 794 -41.42 -5.28 -14.49
N GLY A 795 -40.40 -5.73 -15.22
CA GLY A 795 -40.26 -5.45 -16.65
C GLY A 795 -40.10 -3.96 -16.96
N TYR A 796 -39.50 -3.20 -16.05
CA TYR A 796 -39.27 -1.76 -16.22
C TYR A 796 -38.28 -1.52 -17.37
N GLN A 797 -38.47 -0.42 -18.10
CA GLN A 797 -37.57 0.04 -19.16
C GLN A 797 -36.91 1.34 -18.68
N PRO A 798 -35.66 1.31 -18.16
CA PRO A 798 -34.98 2.48 -17.60
C PRO A 798 -34.58 3.53 -18.64
N ASP A 799 -34.39 3.11 -19.89
CA ASP A 799 -34.08 3.93 -21.06
C ASP A 799 -35.33 4.46 -21.79
N GLY A 800 -36.48 3.78 -21.63
CA GLY A 800 -37.76 4.15 -22.25
C GLY A 800 -38.53 5.26 -21.53
N SER A 801 -39.86 5.27 -21.69
CA SER A 801 -40.79 6.21 -21.04
C SER A 801 -41.75 5.55 -20.04
N GLY A 802 -41.48 4.29 -19.66
CA GLY A 802 -42.30 3.52 -18.72
C GLY A 802 -42.28 4.10 -17.30
N GLN A 803 -43.29 3.72 -16.49
CA GLN A 803 -43.43 4.13 -15.09
C GLN A 803 -43.60 2.93 -14.12
N ASN A 804 -43.31 1.71 -14.56
CA ASN A 804 -43.42 0.48 -13.77
C ASN A 804 -42.25 0.24 -12.78
N TYR A 805 -41.54 1.29 -12.40
CA TYR A 805 -40.59 1.29 -11.28
C TYR A 805 -41.34 1.37 -9.94
N LYS A 806 -40.73 0.93 -8.83
CA LYS A 806 -41.35 0.99 -7.50
C LYS A 806 -41.24 2.37 -6.88
N LYS A 807 -42.19 2.67 -5.99
CA LYS A 807 -42.23 3.88 -5.18
C LYS A 807 -42.71 3.60 -3.75
N GLU A 808 -42.13 4.29 -2.78
CA GLU A 808 -42.57 4.26 -1.37
C GLU A 808 -42.15 5.55 -0.67
N THR A 809 -42.97 6.01 0.28
CA THR A 809 -42.70 7.23 1.04
C THR A 809 -41.98 6.90 2.34
N VAL A 810 -40.75 7.36 2.49
CA VAL A 810 -40.02 7.33 3.75
C VAL A 810 -40.43 8.53 4.59
N GLU A 811 -41.33 8.31 5.54
CA GLU A 811 -41.77 9.32 6.50
C GLU A 811 -40.65 9.73 7.46
N VAL A 812 -40.41 11.04 7.58
CA VAL A 812 -39.58 11.63 8.63
C VAL A 812 -40.48 12.37 9.63
N LYS A 813 -40.30 12.10 10.92
CA LYS A 813 -41.01 12.80 11.99
C LYS A 813 -40.59 14.27 12.03
N ALA A 814 -41.52 15.19 11.75
CA ALA A 814 -41.25 16.62 11.83
C ALA A 814 -41.11 17.06 13.30
N VAL A 815 -39.88 17.41 13.68
CA VAL A 815 -39.54 18.01 14.98
C VAL A 815 -39.81 19.52 14.99
N PRO A 816 -39.90 20.16 16.17
CA PRO A 816 -39.91 21.61 16.26
C PRO A 816 -38.68 22.26 15.65
N VAL A 817 -38.80 23.50 15.18
CA VAL A 817 -37.71 24.29 14.59
C VAL A 817 -37.50 25.55 15.41
N THR A 818 -36.38 25.65 16.11
CA THR A 818 -35.98 26.85 16.87
C THR A 818 -35.11 27.78 16.02
N THR A 819 -35.29 29.08 16.19
CA THR A 819 -34.46 30.17 15.65
C THR A 819 -34.00 31.08 16.79
N ALA A 820 -32.83 31.69 16.63
CA ALA A 820 -32.27 32.65 17.60
C ALA A 820 -32.10 34.03 16.95
N THR A 821 -32.36 35.10 17.70
CA THR A 821 -32.13 36.49 17.29
C THR A 821 -31.45 37.29 18.40
N THR A 822 -30.51 38.15 18.03
CA THR A 822 -29.77 39.03 18.95
C THR A 822 -30.44 40.40 19.08
N ALA A 823 -30.38 40.97 20.29
CA ALA A 823 -30.70 42.36 20.60
C ALA A 823 -29.53 42.97 21.41
N PRO A 824 -28.83 44.01 20.89
CA PRO A 824 -28.97 44.60 19.56
C PRO A 824 -28.71 43.57 18.44
N ALA A 825 -29.11 43.90 17.20
CA ALA A 825 -28.78 43.08 16.05
C ALA A 825 -27.26 43.02 15.84
N GLU A 826 -26.76 41.94 15.23
CA GLU A 826 -25.32 41.72 15.05
C GLU A 826 -24.64 42.85 14.25
N PRO A 827 -23.63 43.53 14.82
CA PRO A 827 -22.88 44.56 14.12
C PRO A 827 -22.06 43.99 12.96
N ALA A 828 -21.75 44.83 11.96
CA ALA A 828 -20.93 44.43 10.81
C ALA A 828 -19.48 44.03 11.17
N SER A 829 -19.00 44.37 12.37
CA SER A 829 -17.73 43.90 12.94
C SER A 829 -17.77 42.44 13.41
N GLY A 830 -18.96 41.86 13.61
CA GLY A 830 -19.17 40.59 14.30
C GLY A 830 -18.86 40.65 15.81
N TRP A 831 -18.70 41.85 16.38
CA TRP A 831 -18.39 42.10 17.79
C TRP A 831 -19.38 43.09 18.39
N PHE A 832 -19.90 42.77 19.58
CA PHE A 832 -20.79 43.62 20.35
C PHE A 832 -20.01 44.39 21.42
N THR A 833 -20.18 45.72 21.47
CA THR A 833 -19.55 46.60 22.47
C THR A 833 -20.29 46.69 23.80
N GLY A 834 -21.14 45.70 24.10
CA GLY A 834 -21.96 45.64 25.30
C GLY A 834 -22.76 44.33 25.41
N PRO A 835 -23.53 44.17 26.51
CA PRO A 835 -24.37 42.99 26.75
C PRO A 835 -25.33 42.68 25.59
N VAL A 836 -25.44 41.40 25.24
CA VAL A 836 -26.31 40.93 24.15
C VAL A 836 -27.45 40.10 24.75
N SER A 837 -28.67 40.36 24.31
CA SER A 837 -29.83 39.54 24.65
C SER A 837 -30.23 38.64 23.48
N VAL A 838 -30.20 37.33 23.68
CA VAL A 838 -30.63 36.36 22.66
C VAL A 838 -32.06 35.90 22.93
N THR A 839 -32.93 36.12 21.96
CA THR A 839 -34.31 35.62 21.97
C THR A 839 -34.39 34.34 21.15
N LEU A 840 -35.03 33.30 21.71
CA LEU A 840 -35.33 32.07 20.99
C LEU A 840 -36.82 32.04 20.60
N SER A 841 -37.10 31.63 19.38
CA SER A 841 -38.46 31.41 18.87
C SER A 841 -38.55 30.01 18.29
N ALA A 842 -39.60 29.27 18.61
CA ALA A 842 -39.76 27.88 18.15
C ALA A 842 -41.09 27.71 17.40
N ALA A 843 -41.00 27.17 16.19
CA ALA A 843 -42.15 26.71 15.41
C ALA A 843 -42.43 25.22 15.74
N PRO A 844 -43.69 24.81 15.94
CA PRO A 844 -44.02 23.39 16.12
C PRO A 844 -43.80 22.60 14.83
N GLY A 845 -43.43 21.33 14.97
CA GLY A 845 -43.47 20.34 13.88
C GLY A 845 -44.87 19.75 13.74
N GLU A 846 -44.97 18.42 13.61
CA GLU A 846 -46.27 17.71 13.68
C GLU A 846 -46.97 17.87 15.05
N ARG A 847 -46.20 18.18 16.09
CA ARG A 847 -46.66 18.22 17.48
C ARG A 847 -46.33 19.57 18.11
N LYS A 848 -47.17 19.96 19.08
CA LYS A 848 -46.92 21.14 19.92
C LYS A 848 -45.58 21.02 20.65
N ILE A 849 -44.91 22.16 20.82
CA ILE A 849 -43.70 22.27 21.63
C ILE A 849 -44.06 22.02 23.11
N ASP A 850 -43.26 21.22 23.79
CA ASP A 850 -43.27 21.04 25.26
C ASP A 850 -42.36 22.07 25.94
N ARG A 851 -41.15 22.23 25.40
CA ARG A 851 -40.14 23.17 25.90
C ARG A 851 -39.11 23.52 24.84
N THR A 852 -38.59 24.74 24.93
CA THR A 852 -37.34 25.16 24.30
C THR A 852 -36.26 25.15 25.38
N GLU A 853 -35.04 24.75 25.03
CA GLU A 853 -33.89 24.65 25.93
C GLU A 853 -32.66 25.30 25.29
N TYR A 854 -31.75 25.80 26.12
CA TYR A 854 -30.47 26.36 25.69
C TYR A 854 -29.32 25.95 26.62
N GLN A 855 -28.10 26.08 26.13
CA GLN A 855 -26.85 25.84 26.83
C GLN A 855 -25.89 26.96 26.43
N LEU A 856 -25.44 27.77 27.38
CA LEU A 856 -24.43 28.80 27.16
C LEU A 856 -23.06 28.24 27.58
N ASP A 857 -22.05 28.41 26.72
CA ASP A 857 -20.63 28.09 26.97
C ASP A 857 -20.38 26.68 27.54
N GLY A 858 -21.11 25.69 27.02
CA GLY A 858 -20.97 24.29 27.42
C GLY A 858 -21.61 23.92 28.77
N GLY A 859 -22.39 24.82 29.40
CA GLY A 859 -23.09 24.57 30.67
C GLY A 859 -24.19 23.51 30.63
N ALA A 860 -25.12 23.53 31.58
CA ALA A 860 -26.27 22.60 31.57
C ALA A 860 -27.40 23.07 30.64
N TRP A 861 -28.08 22.13 29.98
CA TRP A 861 -29.31 22.40 29.22
C TRP A 861 -30.38 23.00 30.15
N THR A 862 -30.76 24.24 29.88
CA THR A 862 -31.62 25.09 30.70
C THR A 862 -32.89 25.43 29.91
N LYS A 863 -34.07 25.31 30.54
CA LYS A 863 -35.33 25.65 29.87
C LYS A 863 -35.41 27.14 29.57
N TYR A 864 -35.65 27.49 28.30
CA TYR A 864 -35.85 28.86 27.85
C TYR A 864 -37.21 29.38 28.34
N THR A 865 -37.18 30.48 29.11
CA THR A 865 -38.37 31.14 29.67
C THR A 865 -38.36 32.66 29.46
N ALA A 866 -37.20 33.25 29.18
CA ALA A 866 -36.98 34.66 28.91
C ALA A 866 -35.69 34.83 28.06
N PRO A 867 -35.50 35.97 27.36
CA PRO A 867 -34.27 36.24 26.61
C PRO A 867 -32.98 36.06 27.42
N ILE A 868 -31.98 35.45 26.79
CA ILE A 868 -30.73 35.01 27.41
C ILE A 868 -29.71 36.14 27.36
N ALA A 869 -29.20 36.59 28.51
CA ALA A 869 -28.13 37.57 28.54
C ALA A 869 -26.76 36.90 28.32
N VAL A 870 -26.02 37.36 27.30
CA VAL A 870 -24.62 37.05 27.08
C VAL A 870 -23.81 38.26 27.50
N THR A 871 -22.90 38.05 28.46
CA THR A 871 -22.15 39.10 29.16
C THR A 871 -20.75 38.65 29.51
N GLY A 872 -19.80 39.57 29.49
CA GLY A 872 -18.37 39.29 29.60
C GLY A 872 -17.69 39.44 28.24
N ASN A 873 -16.37 39.60 28.22
CA ASN A 873 -15.61 39.70 26.99
C ASN A 873 -15.24 38.31 26.45
N GLY A 874 -15.14 38.19 25.13
CA GLY A 874 -14.72 36.98 24.44
C GLY A 874 -15.78 36.44 23.47
N SER A 875 -15.59 35.19 23.05
CA SER A 875 -16.47 34.50 22.11
C SER A 875 -17.32 33.46 22.85
N HIS A 876 -18.60 33.78 23.04
CA HIS A 876 -19.57 32.89 23.68
C HIS A 876 -20.28 32.01 22.66
N THR A 877 -20.66 30.79 23.05
CA THR A 877 -21.41 29.84 22.22
C THR A 877 -22.71 29.46 22.91
N LEU A 878 -23.83 29.83 22.30
CA LEU A 878 -25.16 29.44 22.72
C LEU A 878 -25.65 28.27 21.86
N ALA A 879 -25.72 27.07 22.43
CA ALA A 879 -26.47 25.96 21.84
C ALA A 879 -27.95 26.05 22.24
N TYR A 880 -28.86 25.72 21.34
CA TYR A 880 -30.32 25.79 21.57
C TYR A 880 -31.09 24.73 20.78
N ARG A 881 -32.23 24.29 21.32
CA ARG A 881 -33.11 23.27 20.71
C ARG A 881 -34.53 23.34 21.29
N SER A 882 -35.50 22.76 20.61
CA SER A 882 -36.84 22.51 21.16
C SER A 882 -37.20 21.03 21.24
N VAL A 883 -38.12 20.71 22.15
CA VAL A 883 -38.64 19.37 22.41
C VAL A 883 -40.16 19.41 22.27
N ASP A 884 -40.74 18.43 21.58
CA ASP A 884 -42.19 18.34 21.39
C ASP A 884 -42.91 17.58 22.53
N SER A 885 -44.24 17.56 22.49
CA SER A 885 -45.06 16.84 23.47
C SER A 885 -45.03 15.31 23.35
N ALA A 886 -44.17 14.74 22.51
CA ALA A 886 -43.82 13.31 22.49
C ALA A 886 -42.38 13.07 22.99
N ASN A 887 -41.71 14.12 23.44
CA ASN A 887 -40.28 14.13 23.80
C ASN A 887 -39.35 13.81 22.61
N ASN A 888 -39.77 14.09 21.36
CA ASN A 888 -38.84 14.19 20.24
C ASN A 888 -38.04 15.50 20.38
N VAL A 889 -36.72 15.42 20.23
CA VAL A 889 -35.78 16.52 20.46
C VAL A 889 -35.24 17.02 19.12
N GLU A 890 -35.30 18.32 18.88
CA GLU A 890 -34.64 18.99 17.76
C GLU A 890 -33.11 18.85 17.88
N ALA A 891 -32.42 18.67 16.76
CA ALA A 891 -30.96 18.74 16.73
C ALA A 891 -30.48 20.12 17.24
N ALA A 892 -29.49 20.12 18.13
CA ALA A 892 -28.98 21.36 18.73
C ALA A 892 -28.36 22.27 17.66
N LYS A 893 -28.86 23.50 17.58
CA LYS A 893 -28.27 24.58 16.78
C LYS A 893 -27.37 25.43 17.65
N THR A 894 -26.40 26.11 17.05
CA THR A 894 -25.51 27.04 17.75
C THR A 894 -25.65 28.47 17.23
N LEU A 895 -25.39 29.43 18.12
CA LEU A 895 -25.18 30.83 17.81
C LEU A 895 -23.91 31.29 18.54
N THR A 896 -22.94 31.81 17.81
CA THR A 896 -21.75 32.44 18.40
C THR A 896 -22.05 33.92 18.65
N VAL A 897 -21.71 34.42 19.83
CA VAL A 897 -21.89 35.82 20.22
C VAL A 897 -20.56 36.33 20.75
N LYS A 898 -19.93 37.27 20.05
CA LYS A 898 -18.64 37.83 20.45
C LYS A 898 -18.82 39.19 21.06
N VAL A 899 -18.36 39.37 22.29
CA VAL A 899 -18.53 40.61 23.06
C VAL A 899 -17.15 41.16 23.40
N ASP A 900 -16.97 42.46 23.22
CA ASP A 900 -15.78 43.19 23.65
C ASP A 900 -16.15 44.60 24.06
N THR A 901 -16.10 44.86 25.37
CA THR A 901 -16.39 46.18 25.95
C THR A 901 -15.13 46.93 26.39
N THR A 902 -13.92 46.45 26.03
CA THR A 902 -12.66 47.04 26.48
C THR A 902 -11.99 47.82 25.35
N ALA A 903 -11.76 49.11 25.57
CA ALA A 903 -10.93 49.89 24.67
C ALA A 903 -9.46 49.41 24.70
N PRO A 904 -8.73 49.50 23.57
CA PRO A 904 -7.32 49.14 23.52
C PRO A 904 -6.47 50.04 24.41
N VAL A 905 -5.25 49.63 24.72
CA VAL A 905 -4.28 50.41 25.49
C VAL A 905 -3.04 50.69 24.65
N THR A 906 -2.81 51.94 24.29
CA THR A 906 -1.56 52.39 23.68
C THR A 906 -0.57 52.91 24.72
N THR A 907 0.71 52.65 24.47
CA THR A 907 1.88 53.18 25.18
C THR A 907 2.80 53.91 24.21
N ALA A 908 3.56 54.89 24.68
CA ALA A 908 4.51 55.66 23.88
C ALA A 908 5.92 55.61 24.48
N ALA A 909 6.93 55.35 23.64
CA ALA A 909 8.33 55.33 24.02
C ALA A 909 9.12 56.38 23.23
N VAL A 910 9.63 57.42 23.92
CA VAL A 910 10.46 58.49 23.32
C VAL A 910 11.91 58.02 23.25
N GLY A 911 12.48 58.03 22.04
CA GLY A 911 13.86 57.66 21.77
C GLY A 911 14.86 58.82 21.89
N THR A 912 16.11 58.57 21.50
CA THR A 912 17.17 59.58 21.42
C THR A 912 17.12 60.33 20.08
N ALA A 913 17.48 61.62 20.08
CA ALA A 913 17.55 62.42 18.86
C ALA A 913 18.54 61.83 17.82
N VAL A 914 18.12 61.83 16.55
CA VAL A 914 18.93 61.45 15.38
C VAL A 914 18.68 62.50 14.29
N ASN A 915 19.73 63.10 13.73
CA ASN A 915 19.65 64.08 12.63
C ASN A 915 18.63 65.22 12.87
N GLY A 916 18.57 65.76 14.10
CA GLY A 916 17.65 66.86 14.46
C GLY A 916 16.19 66.47 14.73
N GLY A 917 15.85 65.18 14.75
CA GLY A 917 14.51 64.68 15.13
C GLY A 917 14.55 63.59 16.20
N VAL A 918 13.51 63.50 17.02
CA VAL A 918 13.33 62.51 18.09
C VAL A 918 12.22 61.53 17.70
N PRO A 919 12.49 60.22 17.61
CA PRO A 919 11.46 59.21 17.32
C PRO A 919 10.64 58.88 18.56
N VAL A 920 9.32 58.73 18.40
CA VAL A 920 8.40 58.22 19.43
C VAL A 920 7.69 56.99 18.89
N THR A 921 7.86 55.84 19.52
CA THR A 921 7.21 54.58 19.11
C THR A 921 5.92 54.38 19.89
N LEU A 922 4.81 54.20 19.18
CA LEU A 922 3.49 53.88 19.73
C LEU A 922 3.23 52.38 19.62
N SER A 923 2.90 51.75 20.75
CA SER A 923 2.59 50.31 20.84
C SER A 923 1.23 50.12 21.49
N ALA A 924 0.27 49.56 20.74
CA ALA A 924 -1.11 49.35 21.17
C ALA A 924 -1.41 47.86 21.35
N THR A 925 -2.15 47.53 22.41
CA THR A 925 -2.60 46.17 22.72
C THR A 925 -4.09 46.16 23.06
N ASP A 926 -4.80 45.13 22.59
CA ASP A 926 -6.10 44.74 23.10
C ASP A 926 -6.12 43.20 23.25
N GLU A 927 -6.77 42.70 24.30
CA GLU A 927 -6.80 41.28 24.66
C GLU A 927 -7.99 40.52 24.06
N THR A 928 -8.99 41.22 23.51
CA THR A 928 -10.29 40.62 23.14
C THR A 928 -10.52 40.62 21.62
N SER A 929 -10.95 41.74 21.01
CA SER A 929 -11.16 41.83 19.55
C SER A 929 -9.86 42.14 18.78
N GLY A 930 -8.85 42.66 19.47
CA GLY A 930 -7.55 43.09 18.97
C GLY A 930 -7.60 44.48 18.33
N VAL A 931 -6.47 45.16 18.28
CA VAL A 931 -6.35 46.52 17.73
C VAL A 931 -6.72 46.56 16.23
N ALA A 932 -7.55 47.53 15.83
CA ALA A 932 -7.87 47.82 14.43
C ALA A 932 -7.03 48.97 13.86
N GLY A 933 -6.65 49.95 14.68
CA GLY A 933 -5.72 51.01 14.27
C GLY A 933 -5.33 51.96 15.40
N THR A 934 -4.17 52.60 15.24
CA THR A 934 -3.62 53.64 16.12
C THR A 934 -3.47 54.94 15.32
N GLU A 935 -3.79 56.08 15.91
CA GLU A 935 -3.61 57.40 15.32
C GLU A 935 -2.97 58.39 16.31
N HIS A 936 -2.36 59.44 15.77
CA HIS A 936 -1.61 60.44 16.52
C HIS A 936 -1.88 61.87 16.00
N SER A 937 -1.59 62.87 16.83
CA SER A 937 -1.68 64.29 16.51
C SER A 937 -0.51 65.01 17.17
N LEU A 938 0.31 65.71 16.37
CA LEU A 938 1.46 66.48 16.85
C LEU A 938 1.08 67.95 17.01
N ASP A 939 1.39 68.54 18.17
CA ASP A 939 1.16 69.96 18.52
C ASP A 939 -0.28 70.45 18.27
N GLY A 940 -1.27 69.56 18.44
CA GLY A 940 -2.69 69.86 18.19
C GLY A 940 -3.10 69.87 16.72
N GLY A 941 -2.26 69.33 15.82
CA GLY A 941 -2.59 69.13 14.40
C GLY A 941 -3.68 68.09 14.16
N ALA A 942 -3.98 67.84 12.88
CA ALA A 942 -4.94 66.81 12.49
C ALA A 942 -4.51 65.41 12.96
N TRP A 943 -5.49 64.54 13.24
CA TRP A 943 -5.25 63.15 13.57
C TRP A 943 -4.82 62.37 12.33
N THR A 944 -3.69 61.67 12.44
CA THR A 944 -3.08 60.87 11.37
C THR A 944 -2.84 59.43 11.83
N PRO A 945 -3.14 58.40 11.00
CA PRO A 945 -2.79 57.02 11.31
C PRO A 945 -1.30 56.85 11.63
N SER A 946 -0.98 56.09 12.67
CA SER A 946 0.39 55.74 13.04
C SER A 946 0.76 54.37 12.47
N ALA A 947 1.95 54.29 11.87
CA ALA A 947 2.59 53.03 11.45
C ALA A 947 3.60 52.51 12.50
N GLY A 948 3.49 52.96 13.76
CA GLY A 948 4.40 52.62 14.86
C GLY A 948 5.19 53.83 15.34
N THR A 949 6.29 54.16 14.66
CA THR A 949 7.19 55.27 15.07
C THR A 949 6.84 56.59 14.37
N VAL A 950 6.69 57.65 15.17
CA VAL A 950 6.47 59.04 14.76
C VAL A 950 7.73 59.86 15.04
N THR A 951 8.32 60.51 14.04
CA THR A 951 9.49 61.38 14.25
C THR A 951 9.05 62.82 14.49
N VAL A 952 9.48 63.40 15.61
CA VAL A 952 9.20 64.78 16.01
C VAL A 952 10.44 65.64 15.76
N SER A 953 10.30 66.79 15.10
CA SER A 953 11.42 67.63 14.67
C SER A 953 11.09 69.12 14.72
N GLY A 954 12.09 69.95 15.01
CA GLY A 954 11.93 71.36 15.35
C GLY A 954 12.54 71.61 16.73
N GLN A 955 13.14 72.77 16.98
CA GLN A 955 13.77 73.05 18.27
C GLN A 955 12.72 73.47 19.30
N GLY A 956 12.64 72.77 20.43
CA GLY A 956 11.69 73.07 21.51
C GLY A 956 11.13 71.82 22.18
N GLU A 957 10.05 72.03 22.93
CA GLU A 957 9.18 70.99 23.51
C GLU A 957 7.96 70.82 22.60
N HIS A 958 7.66 69.59 22.19
CA HIS A 958 6.53 69.25 21.33
C HIS A 958 5.57 68.28 22.03
N GLU A 959 4.26 68.35 21.76
CA GLU A 959 3.25 67.45 22.32
C GLU A 959 2.74 66.45 21.27
N LEU A 960 3.01 65.16 21.46
CA LEU A 960 2.44 64.09 20.64
C LEU A 960 1.25 63.44 21.37
N ARG A 961 0.04 63.67 20.87
CA ARG A 961 -1.20 63.01 21.30
C ARG A 961 -1.41 61.71 20.53
N PHE A 962 -1.99 60.69 21.14
CA PHE A 962 -2.28 59.41 20.50
C PHE A 962 -3.51 58.70 21.08
N ARG A 963 -4.16 57.85 20.26
CA ARG A 963 -5.22 56.92 20.65
C ARG A 963 -5.33 55.75 19.67
N SER A 964 -5.91 54.64 20.10
CA SER A 964 -6.24 53.46 19.29
C SER A 964 -7.71 53.10 19.34
N THR A 965 -8.14 52.36 18.32
CA THR A 965 -9.45 51.72 18.19
C THR A 965 -9.26 50.21 18.00
N ASP A 966 -10.08 49.38 18.65
CA ASP A 966 -10.09 47.92 18.46
C ASP A 966 -11.01 47.48 17.29
N LYS A 967 -11.16 46.17 17.08
CA LYS A 967 -12.05 45.63 16.03
C LYS A 967 -13.53 45.60 16.42
N ALA A 968 -13.87 45.79 17.69
CA ALA A 968 -15.24 45.98 18.14
C ALA A 968 -15.75 47.42 17.92
N GLY A 969 -14.82 48.38 17.80
CA GLY A 969 -15.08 49.80 17.67
C GLY A 969 -14.92 50.59 18.98
N ASN A 970 -14.38 49.99 20.05
CA ASN A 970 -14.04 50.73 21.26
C ASN A 970 -12.80 51.59 21.01
N VAL A 971 -12.85 52.85 21.41
CA VAL A 971 -11.78 53.84 21.24
C VAL A 971 -11.23 54.20 22.62
N GLU A 972 -9.90 54.22 22.78
CA GLU A 972 -9.30 54.59 24.06
C GLU A 972 -9.32 56.11 24.31
N GLU A 973 -9.15 56.51 25.57
CA GLU A 973 -8.96 57.92 25.92
C GLU A 973 -7.65 58.47 25.33
N ILE A 974 -7.70 59.70 24.81
CA ILE A 974 -6.54 60.37 24.22
C ILE A 974 -5.44 60.54 25.26
N LYS A 975 -4.27 59.97 24.96
CA LYS A 975 -3.03 60.12 25.73
C LYS A 975 -2.10 61.13 25.06
N ALA A 976 -1.11 61.63 25.79
CA ALA A 976 -0.11 62.56 25.26
C ALA A 976 1.28 62.27 25.86
N VAL A 977 2.33 62.63 25.11
CA VAL A 977 3.73 62.61 25.57
C VAL A 977 4.46 63.86 25.05
N THR A 978 5.35 64.42 25.87
CA THR A 978 6.17 65.60 25.53
C THR A 978 7.54 65.17 25.02
N VAL A 979 8.06 65.86 24.00
CA VAL A 979 9.28 65.49 23.26
C VAL A 979 10.22 66.70 23.11
N PRO A 980 11.42 66.70 23.74
CA PRO A 980 12.39 67.79 23.65
C PRO A 980 13.44 67.59 22.54
N VAL A 981 13.79 68.64 21.79
CA VAL A 981 14.77 68.61 20.70
C VAL A 981 15.85 69.71 20.82
N ALA A 982 17.12 69.37 20.59
CA ALA A 982 18.31 70.20 20.86
C ALA A 982 18.92 70.90 19.61
N PRO A 983 19.76 71.96 19.77
CA PRO A 983 20.35 72.72 18.66
C PRO A 983 21.66 72.14 18.07
N GLU A 984 21.97 72.47 16.80
CA GLU A 984 23.09 71.94 15.98
C GLU A 984 23.81 73.08 15.19
N ILE A 985 25.11 72.93 14.88
CA ILE A 985 25.92 73.84 14.02
C ILE A 985 25.92 73.36 12.56
N ALA A 986 25.21 74.07 11.67
CA ALA A 986 25.18 73.75 10.23
C ALA A 986 26.55 73.93 9.52
N MET A 987 26.99 72.92 8.77
CA MET A 987 28.16 72.97 7.89
C MET A 987 27.99 72.09 6.64
N THR A 988 28.47 72.55 5.49
CA THR A 988 28.56 71.76 4.25
C THR A 988 29.95 71.17 4.09
N VAL A 989 30.05 69.84 4.02
CA VAL A 989 31.34 69.11 3.96
C VAL A 989 31.46 68.29 2.69
N THR A 990 32.64 68.33 2.07
CA THR A 990 32.97 67.57 0.85
C THR A 990 34.38 66.97 0.92
N ALA A 991 34.55 65.79 0.32
CA ALA A 991 35.82 65.08 0.25
C ALA A 991 36.06 64.53 -1.17
N GLN A 992 37.30 64.58 -1.66
CA GLN A 992 37.67 64.13 -3.00
C GLN A 992 39.04 63.45 -2.99
N ALA A 993 39.17 62.35 -3.72
CA ALA A 993 40.46 61.72 -4.00
C ALA A 993 41.07 62.34 -5.27
N ARG A 994 42.38 62.61 -5.27
CA ARG A 994 43.12 63.18 -6.40
C ARG A 994 44.56 62.67 -6.47
N CYS A 995 45.13 62.66 -7.67
CA CYS A 995 46.55 62.34 -7.87
C CYS A 995 47.42 63.59 -7.85
N VAL A 996 48.62 63.45 -7.29
CA VAL A 996 49.74 64.39 -7.42
C VAL A 996 50.96 63.54 -7.73
N ASP A 997 51.46 63.63 -8.96
CA ASP A 997 52.34 62.63 -9.57
C ASP A 997 51.80 61.19 -9.33
N THR A 998 52.68 60.24 -8.98
CA THR A 998 52.31 58.84 -8.70
C THR A 998 51.69 58.62 -7.31
N SER A 999 51.29 59.68 -6.59
CA SER A 999 50.75 59.60 -5.22
C SER A 999 49.30 60.07 -5.12
N ALA A 1000 48.45 59.28 -4.48
CA ALA A 1000 47.07 59.64 -4.18
C ALA A 1000 46.95 60.51 -2.92
N TYR A 1001 46.01 61.45 -2.95
CA TYR A 1001 45.70 62.38 -1.87
C TYR A 1001 44.18 62.45 -1.65
N VAL A 1002 43.75 62.63 -0.39
CA VAL A 1002 42.38 63.03 -0.05
C VAL A 1002 42.36 64.53 0.24
N ALA A 1003 41.56 65.28 -0.52
CA ALA A 1003 41.28 66.70 -0.28
C ALA A 1003 39.92 66.85 0.41
N VAL A 1004 39.89 67.52 1.56
CA VAL A 1004 38.67 67.76 2.35
C VAL A 1004 38.41 69.26 2.44
N THR A 1005 37.17 69.65 2.19
CA THR A 1005 36.67 71.03 2.32
C THR A 1005 35.44 71.03 3.23
N ALA A 1006 35.38 71.96 4.17
CA ALA A 1006 34.20 72.17 5.00
C ALA A 1006 33.87 73.66 5.09
N VAL A 1007 32.67 74.03 4.66
CA VAL A 1007 32.14 75.39 4.70
C VAL A 1007 31.35 75.58 5.99
N ASN A 1008 31.61 76.67 6.71
CA ASN A 1008 30.79 77.05 7.86
C ASN A 1008 29.52 77.75 7.37
N ASP A 1009 28.37 77.09 7.48
CA ASP A 1009 27.06 77.64 7.11
C ASP A 1009 26.28 78.20 8.32
N ALA A 1010 26.82 78.04 9.53
CA ALA A 1010 26.27 78.63 10.74
C ALA A 1010 26.53 80.16 10.78
N SER A 1011 25.70 80.87 11.55
CA SER A 1011 25.80 82.34 11.69
C SER A 1011 26.90 82.83 12.63
N VAL A 1012 27.70 81.92 13.21
CA VAL A 1012 28.80 82.20 14.15
C VAL A 1012 30.12 81.58 13.66
N PRO A 1013 31.30 82.08 14.04
CA PRO A 1013 32.57 81.43 13.74
C PRO A 1013 32.64 80.01 14.33
N VAL A 1014 33.18 79.05 13.58
CA VAL A 1014 33.28 77.64 13.96
C VAL A 1014 34.74 77.17 13.91
N ASN A 1015 35.16 76.44 14.94
CA ASN A 1015 36.43 75.71 14.92
C ASN A 1015 36.22 74.38 14.20
N VAL A 1016 36.81 74.23 13.00
CA VAL A 1016 36.54 73.09 12.11
C VAL A 1016 37.74 72.15 12.08
N THR A 1017 37.53 70.89 12.42
CA THR A 1017 38.56 69.83 12.41
C THR A 1017 38.29 68.84 11.28
N LEU A 1018 39.19 68.80 10.30
CA LEU A 1018 39.14 67.90 9.14
C LEU A 1018 39.95 66.63 9.46
N SER A 1019 39.31 65.46 9.53
CA SER A 1019 39.96 64.21 9.94
C SER A 1019 39.84 63.10 8.88
N THR A 1020 40.96 62.49 8.53
CA THR A 1020 41.09 61.36 7.60
C THR A 1020 41.96 60.26 8.20
N LEU A 1021 41.94 59.05 7.62
CA LEU A 1021 42.89 57.98 7.95
C LEU A 1021 44.37 58.37 7.73
N TYR A 1022 44.63 59.41 6.94
CA TYR A 1022 45.97 59.88 6.56
C TYR A 1022 46.46 61.08 7.38
N GLY A 1023 45.62 61.58 8.30
CA GLY A 1023 45.92 62.71 9.19
C GLY A 1023 44.69 63.56 9.49
N SER A 1024 44.81 64.45 10.48
CA SER A 1024 43.79 65.42 10.86
C SER A 1024 44.37 66.83 10.92
N ARG A 1025 43.53 67.85 10.69
CA ARG A 1025 43.89 69.27 10.83
C ARG A 1025 42.69 70.09 11.31
N THR A 1026 42.88 70.82 12.40
CA THR A 1026 41.97 71.87 12.84
C THR A 1026 42.31 73.21 12.18
N VAL A 1027 41.27 73.92 11.74
CA VAL A 1027 41.29 75.33 11.35
C VAL A 1027 40.38 76.05 12.33
N ALA A 1028 40.97 76.90 13.17
CA ALA A 1028 40.24 77.69 14.14
C ALA A 1028 39.52 78.87 13.47
N ASP A 1029 38.44 79.35 14.10
CA ASP A 1029 37.70 80.57 13.76
C ASP A 1029 37.32 80.69 12.27
N VAL A 1030 36.84 79.61 11.66
CA VAL A 1030 36.27 79.65 10.31
C VAL A 1030 35.01 80.49 10.36
N THR A 1031 35.07 81.70 9.81
CA THR A 1031 33.96 82.64 9.79
C THR A 1031 32.81 82.16 8.88
N PRO A 1032 31.55 82.59 9.13
CA PRO A 1032 30.41 82.22 8.30
C PRO A 1032 30.66 82.42 6.80
N GLY A 1033 30.30 81.43 5.99
CA GLY A 1033 30.52 81.39 4.55
C GLY A 1033 31.98 81.22 4.11
N LYS A 1034 32.92 80.91 5.02
CA LYS A 1034 34.31 80.53 4.71
C LYS A 1034 34.53 79.04 4.91
N GLN A 1035 35.64 78.53 4.34
CA GLN A 1035 35.96 77.11 4.35
C GLN A 1035 37.27 76.79 5.07
N ALA A 1036 37.27 75.69 5.82
CA ALA A 1036 38.48 74.94 6.14
C ALA A 1036 38.86 74.04 4.96
N TYR A 1037 40.15 73.90 4.68
CA TYR A 1037 40.65 73.01 3.63
C TYR A 1037 41.97 72.35 4.03
N GLN A 1038 42.08 71.04 3.77
CA GLN A 1038 43.35 70.31 3.85
C GLN A 1038 43.38 69.17 2.83
N SER A 1039 44.58 68.91 2.28
CA SER A 1039 44.83 67.73 1.45
C SER A 1039 45.87 66.84 2.11
N PHE A 1040 45.54 65.57 2.31
CA PHE A 1040 46.34 64.57 3.01
C PHE A 1040 46.90 63.55 2.02
N ASN A 1041 48.22 63.32 2.04
CA ASN A 1041 48.88 62.33 1.17
C ASN A 1041 48.62 60.91 1.71
N ALA A 1042 48.05 60.03 0.89
CA ALA A 1042 47.75 58.64 1.26
C ALA A 1042 49.00 57.72 1.32
N ARG A 1043 50.13 58.18 0.77
CA ARG A 1043 51.44 57.50 0.68
C ARG A 1043 51.42 56.22 -0.15
N THR A 1044 50.54 56.19 -1.15
CA THR A 1044 50.32 55.09 -2.10
C THR A 1044 49.85 55.67 -3.43
N GLY A 1045 50.14 54.98 -4.54
CA GLY A 1045 49.57 55.30 -5.85
C GLY A 1045 48.10 54.84 -5.99
N GLN A 1046 47.63 53.93 -5.15
CA GLN A 1046 46.23 53.45 -5.17
C GLN A 1046 45.53 53.71 -3.84
N LEU A 1047 44.37 54.35 -3.93
CA LEU A 1047 43.54 54.78 -2.81
C LEU A 1047 42.10 54.28 -3.06
N ALA A 1048 41.55 53.50 -2.13
CA ALA A 1048 40.17 53.04 -2.18
C ALA A 1048 39.18 54.19 -1.90
N ALA A 1049 37.89 53.97 -2.19
CA ALA A 1049 36.84 54.87 -1.75
C ALA A 1049 36.70 54.79 -0.22
N GLY A 1050 36.41 55.92 0.42
CA GLY A 1050 36.38 56.02 1.87
C GLY A 1050 35.66 57.27 2.36
N THR A 1051 35.50 57.37 3.67
CA THR A 1051 34.78 58.48 4.32
C THR A 1051 35.74 59.27 5.21
N VAL A 1052 35.59 60.59 5.22
CA VAL A 1052 36.30 61.50 6.12
C VAL A 1052 35.30 62.06 7.13
N ASN A 1053 35.75 62.33 8.34
CA ASN A 1053 34.95 62.96 9.37
C ASN A 1053 35.38 64.41 9.59
N VAL A 1054 34.41 65.30 9.73
CA VAL A 1054 34.63 66.72 10.02
C VAL A 1054 33.80 67.14 11.20
N THR A 1055 34.44 67.67 12.24
CA THR A 1055 33.75 68.24 13.40
C THR A 1055 33.83 69.75 13.42
N GLY A 1056 32.73 70.40 13.79
CA GLY A 1056 32.62 71.85 13.96
C GLY A 1056 32.19 72.18 15.37
N ALA A 1057 32.98 72.96 16.10
CA ALA A 1057 32.68 73.40 17.46
C ALA A 1057 32.55 74.92 17.54
N ALA A 1058 31.45 75.40 18.14
CA ALA A 1058 31.16 76.82 18.32
C ALA A 1058 30.27 77.04 19.55
N THR A 1059 30.26 78.26 20.07
CA THR A 1059 29.30 78.66 21.11
C THR A 1059 28.06 79.25 20.44
N ILE A 1060 26.90 78.59 20.59
CA ILE A 1060 25.61 79.12 20.17
C ILE A 1060 24.85 79.55 21.42
N GLY A 1061 24.57 80.85 21.54
CA GLY A 1061 24.03 81.43 22.77
C GLY A 1061 25.03 81.32 23.92
N ASP A 1062 24.64 80.63 25.00
CA ASP A 1062 25.43 80.40 26.21
C ASP A 1062 26.09 79.00 26.26
N ARG A 1063 25.88 78.16 25.23
CA ARG A 1063 26.33 76.76 25.21
C ARG A 1063 27.37 76.49 24.12
N GLN A 1064 28.40 75.73 24.47
CA GLN A 1064 29.25 75.05 23.50
C GLN A 1064 28.42 73.96 22.80
N VAL A 1065 28.36 74.03 21.47
CA VAL A 1065 27.77 73.03 20.58
C VAL A 1065 28.89 72.41 19.77
N THR A 1066 28.78 71.13 19.44
CA THR A 1066 29.70 70.45 18.52
C THR A 1066 28.88 69.56 17.60
N SER A 1067 29.05 69.77 16.30
CA SER A 1067 28.43 68.97 15.24
C SER A 1067 29.49 68.17 14.48
N SER A 1068 29.09 67.04 13.90
CA SER A 1068 29.97 66.10 13.23
C SER A 1068 29.34 65.68 11.91
N TYR A 1069 30.11 65.75 10.83
CA TYR A 1069 29.67 65.50 9.46
C TYR A 1069 30.64 64.57 8.76
N ASP A 1070 30.10 63.53 8.12
CA ASP A 1070 30.87 62.58 7.32
C ASP A 1070 30.72 62.89 5.83
N ALA A 1071 31.84 62.83 5.08
CA ALA A 1071 31.84 63.02 3.63
C ALA A 1071 32.66 61.92 2.94
N ALA A 1072 32.04 61.27 1.94
CA ALA A 1072 32.69 60.23 1.16
C ALA A 1072 33.58 60.82 0.05
N HIS A 1073 34.69 60.14 -0.25
CA HIS A 1073 35.51 60.33 -1.45
C HIS A 1073 35.58 59.03 -2.28
N PRO A 1074 35.67 59.12 -3.62
CA PRO A 1074 35.81 57.95 -4.48
C PRO A 1074 37.20 57.31 -4.37
N ALA A 1075 37.36 56.15 -5.00
CA ALA A 1075 38.65 55.51 -5.22
C ALA A 1075 39.43 56.21 -6.35
N ILE A 1076 40.77 56.13 -6.33
CA ILE A 1076 41.63 56.62 -7.41
C ILE A 1076 42.91 55.78 -7.53
N SER A 1077 43.43 55.65 -8.75
CA SER A 1077 44.72 55.03 -9.06
C SER A 1077 45.57 56.02 -9.86
N CYS A 1078 46.73 56.37 -9.32
CA CYS A 1078 47.72 57.25 -9.89
C CYS A 1078 48.81 56.39 -10.53
N VAL A 1079 49.05 56.58 -11.83
CA VAL A 1079 49.94 55.76 -12.67
C VAL A 1079 51.10 56.62 -13.16
#